data_AF-A0A8T5DGM4-F1
#
_entry.id   AF-A0A8T5DGM4-F1
#
_cell.length_a   1.000
_cell.length_b   1.000
_cell.length_c   1.000
_cell.angle_alpha   90.00
_cell.angle_beta   90.00
_cell.angle_gamma   90.00
#
_symmetry.space_group_name_H-M   'P 1'
#
loop_
_entity.id
_entity.type
_entity.pdbx_description
1 polymer ?
#
loop_
_entity_poly.entity_id
_entity_poly.type
_entity_poly.pdbx_seq_one_letter_code
_entity_poly.pdbx_strand_id
1 'polypeptide(L)'
;MKFNNKLVVLLIILILTLTFLTGCSLDPEENSNKVLNLGLMIHLEGWVDEETNEDSFRSHAEAVRYFADTLEKYNLTGTFEARPEFVVACDKWDDNVLLELHERGHAIGVHADLGGISGLDENYYDRFVTQLTEYKKDMEDLTGIEIRHVSGICSELDWVSAAIESGYEFTTGGVAYCAMSLLEENQLEEFNECASAGACHDTFPTGLEDRMQPWRVFSGEDWLTPNYNGELVFFPSDAVLYSLTEENEGQLPEGALGTFYDDDVDNFFVRLDEGIELVKDDEYNTMYFAWSIGDAARVKNNDDLYEKLFGGLHQYMESGQVEWKTIPEMYDDFLWWEENGFYNITNSEIELTSNENSEGEITNEYVYDTDLEEGQNYVMFTLNVHDWVFPEKSVEVINKTIDIHEQYEIPVDIYLNDPTLQYYLDNAPELIERLKTSEYVVVGYHYRPPHPAYTGFDTLGLMGMGDEERYETLLPYEEHKLNLETGGYIEDEDGGYQLLKDTMGYAPVAVGNLAGGPIGSTLDQIYFEMGAQLVVVHYDFTELGDKRNGVYVRPEQVAIKLYEANLGYMHDDQSPEQLIVDGLAEYNEEYGNTGLFVNLKMHENNYYTEGTSFWPVYWIDNDKSEVLSSPYDINASYDIIDLRPEAYTASMWQLYEEAVSYVKDNSDLIAVDTSDIVEMLK
;
A
#
# COMPACT_ATOMS: atom_id res chain seq x y z
N MET A 1 -12.66 -87.08 -15.86
CA MET A 1 -12.24 -85.74 -16.33
C MET A 1 -12.66 -84.77 -15.23
N LYS A 2 -11.91 -84.49 -14.16
CA LYS A 2 -10.57 -83.86 -14.03
C LYS A 2 -10.47 -82.50 -14.75
N PHE A 3 -11.14 -81.49 -14.20
CA PHE A 3 -10.78 -80.08 -14.40
C PHE A 3 -9.67 -79.69 -13.40
N ASN A 4 -8.74 -78.88 -13.88
CA ASN A 4 -7.40 -78.68 -13.35
C ASN A 4 -7.34 -77.64 -12.20
N ASN A 5 -6.88 -78.06 -11.02
CA ASN A 5 -6.58 -77.25 -9.82
C ASN A 5 -5.25 -76.46 -9.93
N LYS A 6 -5.00 -75.75 -11.04
CA LYS A 6 -3.77 -74.94 -11.18
C LYS A 6 -3.96 -73.46 -11.49
N LEU A 7 -5.19 -72.99 -11.70
CA LEU A 7 -5.43 -71.57 -11.99
C LEU A 7 -5.85 -70.73 -10.76
N VAL A 8 -6.32 -71.37 -9.68
CA VAL A 8 -6.79 -70.64 -8.48
C VAL A 8 -5.65 -70.33 -7.50
N VAL A 9 -4.53 -71.06 -7.56
CA VAL A 9 -3.39 -70.86 -6.65
C VAL A 9 -2.45 -69.75 -7.12
N LEU A 10 -2.46 -69.38 -8.41
CA LEU A 10 -1.62 -68.27 -8.91
C LEU A 10 -2.26 -66.89 -8.71
N LEU A 11 -3.59 -66.82 -8.58
CA LEU A 11 -4.29 -65.54 -8.37
C LEU A 11 -4.31 -65.10 -6.90
N ILE A 12 -4.14 -66.04 -5.95
CA ILE A 12 -4.11 -65.73 -4.52
C ILE A 12 -2.71 -65.31 -4.05
N ILE A 13 -1.64 -65.67 -4.77
CA ILE A 13 -0.27 -65.25 -4.43
C ILE A 13 0.04 -63.84 -4.99
N LEU A 14 -0.64 -63.39 -6.05
CA LEU A 14 -0.42 -62.04 -6.58
C LEU A 14 -1.19 -60.93 -5.82
N ILE A 15 -2.17 -61.29 -4.99
CA ILE A 15 -2.96 -60.35 -4.18
C ILE A 15 -2.44 -60.27 -2.72
N LEU A 16 -1.48 -61.13 -2.33
CA LEU A 16 -0.94 -61.20 -0.96
C LEU A 16 0.52 -60.74 -0.80
N THR A 17 1.11 -60.15 -1.85
CA THR A 17 2.39 -59.39 -1.78
C THR A 17 2.20 -57.94 -2.20
N LEU A 18 1.06 -57.33 -1.84
CA LEU A 18 0.85 -55.88 -1.96
C LEU A 18 0.21 -55.27 -0.69
N THR A 19 0.25 -55.96 0.45
CA THR A 19 -0.42 -55.54 1.70
C THR A 19 0.41 -55.79 2.95
N PHE A 20 1.73 -55.56 2.90
CA PHE A 20 2.56 -55.41 4.10
C PHE A 20 3.78 -54.51 3.83
N LEU A 21 3.51 -53.22 3.64
CA LEU A 21 4.36 -52.10 4.05
C LEU A 21 3.42 -50.97 4.48
N THR A 22 2.69 -51.19 5.57
CA THR A 22 2.17 -50.11 6.41
C THR A 22 3.37 -49.53 7.16
N GLY A 23 4.13 -48.68 6.47
CA GLY A 23 4.90 -47.63 7.11
C GLY A 23 3.93 -46.52 7.51
N CYS A 24 4.23 -45.88 8.63
CA CYS A 24 3.47 -44.79 9.21
C CYS A 24 3.17 -43.67 8.19
N SER A 25 2.01 -43.01 8.38
CA SER A 25 1.79 -41.57 8.26
C SER A 25 2.84 -40.81 7.44
N LEU A 26 2.43 -40.33 6.28
CA LEU A 26 2.10 -38.92 6.10
C LEU A 26 0.81 -38.89 5.28
N ASP A 27 -0.18 -38.10 5.73
CA ASP A 27 -1.14 -37.51 4.79
C ASP A 27 -0.33 -36.79 3.70
N PRO A 28 -0.83 -36.54 2.48
CA PRO A 28 -0.16 -35.56 1.65
C PRO A 28 -0.17 -34.28 2.49
N GLU A 29 0.98 -33.90 3.04
CA GLU A 29 1.19 -32.53 3.46
C GLU A 29 0.67 -31.71 2.28
N GLU A 30 -0.35 -30.92 2.57
CA GLU A 30 -0.50 -29.60 1.98
C GLU A 30 0.94 -29.06 1.87
N ASN A 31 1.53 -29.19 0.69
CA ASN A 31 2.77 -28.47 0.39
C ASN A 31 2.29 -27.02 0.39
N SER A 32 2.27 -26.40 1.57
CA SER A 32 2.30 -24.95 1.62
C SER A 32 3.60 -24.58 0.91
N ASN A 33 3.48 -23.82 -0.18
CA ASN A 33 4.63 -23.40 -0.97
C ASN A 33 5.42 -22.37 -0.16
N LYS A 34 6.10 -22.83 0.90
CA LYS A 34 7.09 -22.09 1.67
C LYS A 34 8.33 -21.94 0.82
N VAL A 35 8.38 -20.85 0.07
CA VAL A 35 9.51 -20.53 -0.80
C VAL A 35 10.26 -19.35 -0.18
N LEU A 36 11.58 -19.48 -0.07
CA LEU A 36 12.47 -18.37 0.24
C LEU A 36 12.96 -17.72 -1.06
N ASN A 37 12.67 -16.44 -1.26
CA ASN A 37 13.20 -15.69 -2.40
C ASN A 37 14.64 -15.25 -2.10
N LEU A 38 15.61 -15.81 -2.82
CA LEU A 38 17.03 -15.61 -2.61
C LEU A 38 17.66 -14.75 -3.72
N GLY A 39 18.51 -13.79 -3.34
CA GLY A 39 19.13 -12.87 -4.28
C GLY A 39 20.58 -12.50 -3.96
N LEU A 40 21.18 -11.74 -4.87
CA LEU A 40 22.53 -11.20 -4.74
C LEU A 40 22.55 -9.74 -5.18
N MET A 41 22.98 -8.87 -4.26
CA MET A 41 23.28 -7.45 -4.52
C MET A 41 24.78 -7.30 -4.79
N ILE A 42 25.14 -6.58 -5.85
CA ILE A 42 26.52 -6.39 -6.29
C ILE A 42 26.82 -4.89 -6.39
N HIS A 43 27.57 -4.35 -5.45
CA HIS A 43 28.08 -2.98 -5.56
C HIS A 43 29.23 -2.90 -6.57
N LEU A 44 29.13 -1.93 -7.48
CA LEU A 44 30.21 -1.52 -8.39
C LEU A 44 30.97 -0.34 -7.78
N GLU A 45 31.87 -0.65 -6.85
CA GLU A 45 32.56 0.34 -6.01
C GLU A 45 34.02 -0.05 -5.72
N GLY A 46 34.79 0.82 -5.06
CA GLY A 46 36.13 0.52 -4.53
C GLY A 46 37.30 0.76 -5.51
N TRP A 47 37.02 1.09 -6.76
CA TRP A 47 38.01 1.49 -7.75
C TRP A 47 38.28 3.00 -7.71
N VAL A 48 39.50 3.40 -8.05
CA VAL A 48 39.96 4.80 -7.90
C VAL A 48 40.10 5.48 -9.25
N ASP A 49 39.63 6.73 -9.32
CA ASP A 49 39.79 7.66 -10.44
C ASP A 49 39.23 7.12 -11.78
N GLU A 50 38.19 6.30 -11.79
CA GLU A 50 37.64 5.67 -13.00
C GLU A 50 37.17 6.70 -14.04
N GLU A 51 36.65 7.83 -13.57
CA GLU A 51 36.25 8.97 -14.37
C GLU A 51 37.44 9.71 -14.99
N THR A 52 38.69 9.45 -14.58
CA THR A 52 39.90 10.04 -15.19
C THR A 52 40.94 9.03 -15.69
N ASN A 53 40.75 7.74 -15.40
CA ASN A 53 41.66 6.65 -15.75
C ASN A 53 40.92 5.52 -16.47
N GLU A 54 40.95 5.54 -17.80
CA GLU A 54 40.30 4.54 -18.65
C GLU A 54 40.75 3.11 -18.34
N ASP A 55 42.05 2.88 -18.06
CA ASP A 55 42.53 1.53 -17.76
C ASP A 55 41.92 0.97 -16.46
N SER A 56 41.67 1.84 -15.47
CA SER A 56 40.98 1.48 -14.21
C SER A 56 39.53 1.08 -14.51
N PHE A 57 38.80 1.95 -15.21
CA PHE A 57 37.42 1.72 -15.61
C PHE A 57 37.24 0.44 -16.44
N ARG A 58 38.06 0.25 -17.48
CA ARG A 58 37.98 -0.97 -18.33
C ARG A 58 38.25 -2.23 -17.52
N SER A 59 39.18 -2.17 -16.56
CA SER A 59 39.47 -3.30 -15.68
C SER A 59 38.28 -3.63 -14.76
N HIS A 60 37.60 -2.61 -14.25
CA HIS A 60 36.39 -2.77 -13.45
C HIS A 60 35.24 -3.32 -14.31
N ALA A 61 34.93 -2.71 -15.46
CA ALA A 61 33.89 -3.18 -16.37
C ALA A 61 34.14 -4.62 -16.87
N GLU A 62 35.40 -5.03 -17.10
CA GLU A 62 35.75 -6.42 -17.38
C GLU A 62 35.51 -7.36 -16.19
N ALA A 63 35.71 -6.90 -14.95
CA ALA A 63 35.40 -7.69 -13.75
C ALA A 63 33.88 -7.84 -13.56
N VAL A 64 33.10 -6.78 -13.84
CA VAL A 64 31.62 -6.82 -13.83
C VAL A 64 31.09 -7.85 -14.82
N ARG A 65 31.52 -7.78 -16.09
CA ARG A 65 31.13 -8.76 -17.13
C ARG A 65 31.52 -10.18 -16.77
N TYR A 66 32.72 -10.36 -16.19
CA TYR A 66 33.17 -11.67 -15.73
C TYR A 66 32.25 -12.24 -14.64
N PHE A 67 31.80 -11.40 -13.70
CA PHE A 67 30.90 -11.85 -12.64
C PHE A 67 29.51 -12.19 -13.18
N ALA A 68 28.98 -11.39 -14.11
CA ALA A 68 27.76 -11.70 -14.84
C ALA A 68 27.85 -13.05 -15.57
N ASP A 69 28.93 -13.28 -16.34
CA ASP A 69 29.20 -14.57 -17.01
C ASP A 69 29.25 -15.74 -16.00
N THR A 70 29.75 -15.49 -14.78
CA THR A 70 29.83 -16.47 -13.70
C THR A 70 28.45 -16.86 -13.18
N LEU A 71 27.56 -15.88 -12.94
CA LEU A 71 26.19 -16.13 -12.51
C LEU A 71 25.38 -16.86 -13.60
N GLU A 72 25.49 -16.41 -14.84
CA GLU A 72 24.77 -16.98 -15.99
C GLU A 72 25.15 -18.44 -16.26
N LYS A 73 26.40 -18.84 -15.97
CA LYS A 73 26.84 -20.24 -16.06
C LYS A 73 25.96 -21.17 -15.22
N TYR A 74 25.37 -20.67 -14.13
CA TYR A 74 24.46 -21.40 -13.24
C TYR A 74 22.99 -21.00 -13.42
N ASN A 75 22.67 -20.26 -14.49
CA ASN A 75 21.33 -19.73 -14.76
C ASN A 75 20.80 -18.82 -13.64
N LEU A 76 21.71 -18.01 -13.08
CA LEU A 76 21.41 -17.01 -12.05
C LEU A 76 21.57 -15.61 -12.63
N THR A 77 20.78 -14.69 -12.11
CA THR A 77 20.87 -13.24 -12.35
C THR A 77 21.32 -12.53 -11.08
N GLY A 78 21.48 -11.21 -11.10
CA GLY A 78 21.95 -10.44 -9.94
C GLY A 78 21.55 -8.98 -10.08
N THR A 79 21.55 -8.26 -8.96
CA THR A 79 21.27 -6.82 -8.91
C THR A 79 22.57 -6.04 -8.81
N PHE A 80 22.98 -5.37 -9.89
CA PHE A 80 24.20 -4.57 -9.95
C PHE A 80 23.90 -3.12 -9.64
N GLU A 81 24.45 -2.62 -8.54
CA GLU A 81 24.22 -1.27 -8.05
C GLU A 81 25.46 -0.42 -8.28
N ALA A 82 25.35 0.57 -9.17
CA ALA A 82 26.50 1.32 -9.65
C ALA A 82 26.71 2.60 -8.86
N ARG A 83 27.98 2.88 -8.55
CA ARG A 83 28.42 4.17 -8.03
C ARG A 83 28.30 5.27 -9.09
N PRO A 84 28.02 6.53 -8.69
CA PRO A 84 27.99 7.66 -9.63
C PRO A 84 29.28 7.80 -10.45
N GLU A 85 30.43 7.52 -9.85
CA GLU A 85 31.73 7.57 -10.54
C GLU A 85 31.82 6.54 -11.68
N PHE A 86 31.26 5.34 -11.49
CA PHE A 86 31.21 4.29 -12.51
C PHE A 86 30.26 4.67 -13.65
N VAL A 87 29.09 5.26 -13.34
CA VAL A 87 28.13 5.77 -14.33
C VAL A 87 28.77 6.86 -15.19
N VAL A 88 29.44 7.84 -14.57
CA VAL A 88 30.18 8.89 -15.28
C VAL A 88 31.29 8.30 -16.16
N ALA A 89 31.98 7.27 -15.69
CA ALA A 89 33.01 6.60 -16.47
C ALA A 89 32.43 5.85 -17.69
N CYS A 90 31.26 5.22 -17.57
CA CYS A 90 30.55 4.57 -18.68
C CYS A 90 30.26 5.55 -19.82
N ASP A 91 29.66 6.72 -19.50
CA ASP A 91 29.40 7.77 -20.49
C ASP A 91 30.71 8.28 -21.13
N LYS A 92 31.69 8.62 -20.28
CA LYS A 92 32.94 9.23 -20.72
C LYS A 92 33.75 8.32 -21.65
N TRP A 93 33.78 7.03 -21.36
CA TRP A 93 34.58 6.05 -22.10
C TRP A 93 33.77 5.28 -23.14
N ASP A 94 32.51 5.66 -23.38
CA ASP A 94 31.62 5.06 -24.39
C ASP A 94 31.54 3.53 -24.21
N ASP A 95 31.23 3.09 -22.99
CA ASP A 95 31.04 1.68 -22.64
C ASP A 95 29.64 1.47 -22.08
N ASN A 96 28.90 0.54 -22.69
CA ASN A 96 27.50 0.28 -22.38
C ASN A 96 27.32 -0.86 -21.35
N VAL A 97 28.33 -1.13 -20.51
CA VAL A 97 28.30 -2.27 -19.57
C VAL A 97 27.03 -2.36 -18.72
N LEU A 98 26.46 -1.24 -18.26
CA LEU A 98 25.22 -1.25 -17.47
C LEU A 98 23.99 -1.68 -18.30
N LEU A 99 23.86 -1.15 -19.52
CA LEU A 99 22.79 -1.55 -20.44
C LEU A 99 22.97 -3.01 -20.89
N GLU A 100 24.21 -3.44 -21.14
CA GLU A 100 24.54 -4.82 -21.47
C GLU A 100 24.08 -5.78 -20.36
N LEU A 101 24.37 -5.48 -19.10
CA LEU A 101 23.93 -6.29 -17.95
C LEU A 101 22.39 -6.40 -17.90
N HIS A 102 21.68 -5.29 -18.12
CA HIS A 102 20.22 -5.29 -18.16
C HIS A 102 19.65 -6.15 -19.29
N GLU A 103 20.20 -6.02 -20.52
CA GLU A 103 19.80 -6.83 -21.67
C GLU A 103 20.08 -8.34 -21.47
N ARG A 104 20.98 -8.68 -20.54
CA ARG A 104 21.32 -10.05 -20.13
C ARG A 104 20.41 -10.59 -19.00
N GLY A 105 19.48 -9.79 -18.49
CA GLY A 105 18.53 -10.16 -17.44
C GLY A 105 19.00 -9.84 -16.02
N HIS A 106 20.11 -9.11 -15.86
CA HIS A 106 20.50 -8.58 -14.55
C HIS A 106 19.72 -7.30 -14.23
N ALA A 107 19.51 -7.03 -12.95
CA ALA A 107 18.93 -5.79 -12.48
C ALA A 107 20.00 -4.70 -12.32
N ILE A 108 19.61 -3.45 -12.50
CA ILE A 108 20.48 -2.26 -12.35
C ILE A 108 19.89 -1.33 -11.29
N GLY A 109 20.73 -0.82 -10.39
CA GLY A 109 20.36 0.13 -9.36
C GLY A 109 21.47 1.15 -9.09
N VAL A 110 21.20 2.10 -8.20
CA VAL A 110 22.19 3.08 -7.74
C VAL A 110 22.77 2.64 -6.40
N HIS A 111 24.10 2.61 -6.30
CA HIS A 111 24.79 2.57 -5.00
C HIS A 111 25.30 3.98 -4.70
N ALA A 112 24.61 4.74 -3.85
CA ALA A 112 24.83 6.18 -3.72
C ALA A 112 26.04 6.54 -2.85
N ASP A 113 26.31 5.75 -1.79
CA ASP A 113 27.31 6.04 -0.75
C ASP A 113 27.24 7.49 -0.24
N LEU A 114 26.04 7.88 0.17
CA LEU A 114 25.68 9.23 0.55
C LEU A 114 25.00 9.20 1.93
N GLY A 115 25.27 10.19 2.80
CA GLY A 115 24.63 10.30 4.12
C GLY A 115 25.51 9.94 5.33
N GLY A 116 26.58 9.16 5.14
CA GLY A 116 27.52 8.72 6.20
C GLY A 116 28.41 9.80 6.85
N ILE A 117 27.97 11.06 6.86
CA ILE A 117 28.72 12.22 7.37
C ILE A 117 28.02 12.79 8.61
N SER A 118 28.73 12.85 9.74
CA SER A 118 28.24 13.51 10.96
C SER A 118 28.34 15.04 10.89
N GLY A 119 27.42 15.77 11.52
CA GLY A 119 27.55 17.22 11.73
C GLY A 119 27.09 18.07 10.54
N LEU A 120 25.88 17.77 10.06
CA LEU A 120 25.28 18.32 8.85
C LEU A 120 24.86 19.80 9.02
N ASP A 121 24.95 20.57 7.93
CA ASP A 121 24.46 21.96 7.90
C ASP A 121 22.97 22.05 7.55
N GLU A 122 22.36 23.22 7.80
CA GLU A 122 20.92 23.46 7.62
C GLU A 122 20.39 23.16 6.19
N ASN A 123 21.26 23.08 5.17
CA ASN A 123 20.86 22.81 3.78
C ASN A 123 21.32 21.43 3.29
N TYR A 124 21.73 20.52 4.18
CA TYR A 124 22.26 19.24 3.75
C TYR A 124 21.18 18.33 3.18
N TYR A 125 19.95 18.35 3.73
CA TYR A 125 18.83 17.56 3.22
C TYR A 125 18.52 17.86 1.76
N ASP A 126 18.32 19.13 1.39
CA ASP A 126 18.06 19.51 0.00
C ASP A 126 19.17 19.07 -0.96
N ARG A 127 20.43 19.11 -0.52
CA ARG A 127 21.56 18.61 -1.31
C ARG A 127 21.54 17.09 -1.43
N PHE A 128 21.18 16.40 -0.35
CA PHE A 128 21.04 14.96 -0.30
C PHE A 128 19.99 14.49 -1.32
N VAL A 129 18.79 15.05 -1.29
CA VAL A 129 17.72 14.81 -2.29
C VAL A 129 18.20 15.15 -3.70
N THR A 130 18.80 16.34 -3.88
CA THR A 130 19.28 16.75 -5.22
C THR A 130 20.28 15.75 -5.79
N GLN A 131 21.24 15.27 -4.98
CA GLN A 131 22.24 14.31 -5.44
C GLN A 131 21.63 12.94 -5.76
N LEU A 132 20.70 12.46 -4.93
CA LEU A 132 20.00 11.20 -5.18
C LEU A 132 19.18 11.25 -6.47
N THR A 133 18.50 12.38 -6.72
CA THR A 133 17.76 12.62 -7.96
C THR A 133 18.70 12.72 -9.17
N GLU A 134 19.86 13.38 -9.03
CA GLU A 134 20.88 13.44 -10.09
C GLU A 134 21.44 12.05 -10.40
N TYR A 135 21.71 11.20 -9.40
CA TYR A 135 22.22 9.84 -9.61
C TYR A 135 21.23 8.94 -10.33
N LYS A 136 19.94 8.99 -9.95
CA LYS A 136 18.86 8.30 -10.67
C LYS A 136 18.85 8.76 -12.13
N LYS A 137 18.75 10.08 -12.33
CA LYS A 137 18.63 10.69 -13.65
C LYS A 137 19.82 10.39 -14.56
N ASP A 138 21.05 10.50 -14.07
CA ASP A 138 22.25 10.26 -14.87
C ASP A 138 22.31 8.81 -15.36
N MET A 139 21.87 7.85 -14.52
CA MET A 139 21.79 6.45 -14.88
C MET A 139 20.67 6.16 -15.89
N GLU A 140 19.48 6.74 -15.70
CA GLU A 140 18.34 6.64 -16.62
C GLU A 140 18.66 7.28 -17.98
N ASP A 141 19.24 8.48 -18.00
CA ASP A 141 19.63 9.19 -19.22
C ASP A 141 20.73 8.43 -19.99
N LEU A 142 21.66 7.77 -19.29
CA LEU A 142 22.74 6.98 -19.89
C LEU A 142 22.22 5.67 -20.50
N THR A 143 21.35 4.96 -19.78
CA THR A 143 21.00 3.56 -20.10
C THR A 143 19.64 3.42 -20.77
N GLY A 144 18.72 4.36 -20.55
CA GLY A 144 17.31 4.24 -20.94
C GLY A 144 16.51 3.25 -20.07
N ILE A 145 17.09 2.76 -18.98
CA ILE A 145 16.46 1.88 -18.00
C ILE A 145 15.82 2.75 -16.93
N GLU A 146 14.60 2.41 -16.49
CA GLU A 146 13.98 3.02 -15.31
C GLU A 146 14.63 2.50 -14.03
N ILE A 147 15.15 3.40 -13.19
CA ILE A 147 15.93 3.02 -12.01
C ILE A 147 15.05 3.11 -10.76
N ARG A 148 14.61 1.95 -10.25
CA ARG A 148 13.58 1.90 -9.21
C ARG A 148 14.12 1.92 -7.77
N HIS A 149 15.41 1.64 -7.56
CA HIS A 149 15.98 1.52 -6.22
C HIS A 149 17.38 2.12 -6.06
N VAL A 150 17.72 2.33 -4.79
CA VAL A 150 18.99 2.88 -4.34
C VAL A 150 19.48 2.17 -3.07
N SER A 151 20.79 2.05 -2.92
CA SER A 151 21.45 1.60 -1.68
C SER A 151 22.51 2.59 -1.21
N GLY A 152 23.03 2.39 -0.01
CA GLY A 152 24.12 3.22 0.54
C GLY A 152 23.67 4.64 0.88
N ILE A 153 22.43 4.80 1.37
CA ILE A 153 21.82 6.10 1.70
C ILE A 153 21.64 6.36 3.21
N CYS A 154 22.13 5.46 4.08
CA CYS A 154 21.99 5.61 5.53
C CYS A 154 22.58 6.96 6.01
N SER A 155 21.79 7.70 6.80
CA SER A 155 22.09 9.06 7.23
C SER A 155 21.56 9.35 8.64
N GLU A 156 22.08 10.38 9.30
CA GLU A 156 21.43 11.01 10.47
C GLU A 156 20.17 11.80 10.06
N LEU A 157 20.00 12.07 8.76
CA LEU A 157 18.79 12.70 8.20
C LEU A 157 17.72 11.67 7.89
N ASP A 158 16.52 12.18 7.61
CA ASP A 158 15.42 11.42 7.03
C ASP A 158 15.77 10.93 5.61
N TRP A 159 16.55 9.85 5.53
CA TRP A 159 16.98 9.27 4.27
C TRP A 159 15.84 8.56 3.52
N VAL A 160 14.76 8.17 4.22
CA VAL A 160 13.57 7.56 3.62
C VAL A 160 12.83 8.60 2.79
N SER A 161 12.48 9.73 3.39
CA SER A 161 11.81 10.83 2.68
C SER A 161 12.67 11.32 1.51
N ALA A 162 13.99 11.36 1.69
CA ALA A 162 14.88 11.74 0.60
C ALA A 162 14.88 10.76 -0.58
N ALA A 163 14.79 9.45 -0.32
CA ALA A 163 14.67 8.44 -1.38
C ALA A 163 13.32 8.56 -2.12
N ILE A 164 12.22 8.77 -1.38
CA ILE A 164 10.87 8.99 -1.93
C ILE A 164 10.85 10.26 -2.80
N GLU A 165 11.33 11.38 -2.29
CA GLU A 165 11.40 12.66 -3.02
C GLU A 165 12.27 12.59 -4.28
N SER A 166 13.27 11.70 -4.29
CA SER A 166 14.10 11.41 -5.46
C SER A 166 13.49 10.41 -6.44
N GLY A 167 12.30 9.88 -6.14
CA GLY A 167 11.54 8.98 -7.01
C GLY A 167 12.03 7.53 -6.99
N TYR A 168 12.64 7.07 -5.90
CA TYR A 168 12.92 5.65 -5.70
C TYR A 168 11.73 4.96 -5.04
N GLU A 169 11.46 3.72 -5.44
CA GLU A 169 10.34 2.89 -4.98
C GLU A 169 10.73 1.95 -3.84
N PHE A 170 12.00 1.56 -3.78
CA PHE A 170 12.54 0.75 -2.70
C PHE A 170 14.02 1.01 -2.46
N THR A 171 14.51 0.56 -1.32
CA THR A 171 15.92 0.67 -0.90
C THR A 171 16.47 -0.67 -0.43
N THR A 172 17.78 -0.84 -0.57
CA THR A 172 18.53 -2.06 -0.26
C THR A 172 19.77 -1.75 0.58
N GLY A 173 20.37 -2.78 1.18
CA GLY A 173 21.68 -2.67 1.83
C GLY A 173 21.68 -1.83 3.11
N GLY A 174 20.58 -1.82 3.86
CA GLY A 174 20.51 -1.11 5.14
C GLY A 174 21.51 -1.65 6.16
N VAL A 175 22.27 -0.74 6.78
CA VAL A 175 23.21 -1.06 7.86
C VAL A 175 22.79 -0.39 9.16
N ALA A 176 23.37 -0.79 10.29
CA ALA A 176 23.02 -0.25 11.61
C ALA A 176 23.05 1.29 11.69
N TYR A 177 23.93 1.95 10.92
CA TYR A 177 23.96 3.41 10.82
C TYR A 177 22.65 4.04 10.32
N CYS A 178 21.81 3.34 9.55
CA CYS A 178 20.50 3.83 9.15
C CYS A 178 19.60 4.15 10.36
N ALA A 179 19.82 3.51 11.52
CA ALA A 179 19.05 3.78 12.74
C ALA A 179 19.36 5.16 13.34
N MET A 180 20.41 5.85 12.89
CA MET A 180 20.75 7.20 13.33
C MET A 180 19.73 8.25 12.88
N SER A 181 18.89 7.97 11.88
CA SER A 181 17.81 8.87 11.46
C SER A 181 16.60 8.84 12.40
N LEU A 182 16.49 7.82 13.26
CA LEU A 182 15.35 7.66 14.17
C LEU A 182 15.30 8.77 15.20
N LEU A 183 14.08 9.08 15.67
CA LEU A 183 13.88 9.96 16.82
C LEU A 183 14.67 9.47 18.04
N GLU A 184 15.13 10.40 18.88
CA GLU A 184 16.00 10.09 20.03
C GLU A 184 15.39 9.02 20.95
N GLU A 185 14.06 9.02 21.11
CA GLU A 185 13.31 8.01 21.88
C GLU A 185 13.31 6.60 21.26
N ASN A 186 13.49 6.50 19.94
CA ASN A 186 13.46 5.26 19.17
C ASN A 186 14.86 4.76 18.80
N GLN A 187 15.91 5.56 19.07
CA GLN A 187 17.29 5.15 18.84
C GLN A 187 17.69 3.98 19.73
N LEU A 188 18.29 2.97 19.11
CA LEU A 188 18.79 1.80 19.80
C LEU A 188 20.07 2.16 20.58
N GLU A 189 20.13 1.79 21.87
CA GLU A 189 21.25 2.13 22.76
C GLU A 189 22.61 1.64 22.22
N GLU A 190 22.62 0.59 21.41
CA GLU A 190 23.83 0.04 20.79
C GLU A 190 24.32 0.83 19.55
N PHE A 191 23.46 1.64 18.92
CA PHE A 191 23.78 2.37 17.68
C PHE A 191 23.68 3.90 17.82
N ASN A 192 23.25 4.44 18.96
CA ASN A 192 23.06 5.88 19.17
C ASN A 192 24.36 6.73 19.22
N GLU A 193 25.55 6.11 19.20
CA GLU A 193 26.86 6.77 19.15
C GLU A 193 27.65 6.46 17.86
N CYS A 194 26.96 6.05 16.80
CA CYS A 194 27.61 5.70 15.54
C CYS A 194 28.26 6.91 14.84
N ALA A 195 29.58 6.86 14.66
CA ALA A 195 30.35 7.99 14.12
C ALA A 195 30.31 8.11 12.58
N SER A 196 30.01 7.01 11.87
CA SER A 196 29.85 6.95 10.41
C SER A 196 29.24 5.61 10.00
N ALA A 197 28.74 5.53 8.76
CA ALA A 197 28.24 4.29 8.17
C ALA A 197 29.28 3.15 8.23
N GLY A 198 30.56 3.45 7.95
CA GLY A 198 31.63 2.45 8.05
C GLY A 198 31.96 2.00 9.48
N ALA A 199 31.64 2.82 10.50
CA ALA A 199 31.86 2.44 11.90
C ALA A 199 30.72 1.57 12.46
N CYS A 200 29.52 1.69 11.88
CA CYS A 200 28.32 0.91 12.22
C CYS A 200 27.75 0.29 10.94
N HIS A 201 28.59 -0.54 10.32
CA HIS A 201 28.27 -1.24 9.06
C HIS A 201 27.70 -2.64 9.34
N ASP A 202 27.27 -2.91 10.57
CA ASP A 202 26.63 -4.17 10.92
C ASP A 202 25.34 -4.35 10.12
N THR A 203 25.07 -5.58 9.72
CA THR A 203 23.81 -5.98 9.09
C THR A 203 22.64 -5.62 10.01
N PHE A 204 21.62 -4.99 9.43
CA PHE A 204 20.48 -4.46 10.19
C PHE A 204 19.13 -4.72 9.49
N PRO A 205 18.06 -5.10 10.21
CA PRO A 205 17.98 -5.49 11.62
C PRO A 205 18.95 -6.61 12.02
N THR A 206 19.30 -6.73 13.31
CA THR A 206 20.37 -7.67 13.75
C THR A 206 19.93 -9.14 13.74
N GLY A 207 18.65 -9.42 13.99
CA GLY A 207 18.06 -10.77 13.90
C GLY A 207 17.83 -11.18 12.44
N LEU A 208 18.12 -12.44 12.09
CA LEU A 208 17.84 -12.95 10.74
C LEU A 208 16.32 -12.98 10.45
N GLU A 209 15.51 -13.39 11.43
CA GLU A 209 14.04 -13.43 11.30
C GLU A 209 13.46 -12.05 10.95
N ASP A 210 13.97 -10.99 11.59
CA ASP A 210 13.54 -9.61 11.35
C ASP A 210 13.98 -9.06 9.98
N ARG A 211 14.81 -9.81 9.24
CA ARG A 211 15.27 -9.47 7.88
C ARG A 211 14.56 -10.26 6.79
N MET A 212 13.70 -11.21 7.13
CA MET A 212 13.09 -12.08 6.12
C MET A 212 12.01 -11.35 5.32
N GLN A 213 11.22 -10.52 5.99
CA GLN A 213 10.08 -9.82 5.40
C GLN A 213 10.48 -8.40 5.01
N PRO A 214 10.34 -7.98 3.73
CA PRO A 214 10.39 -6.57 3.36
C PRO A 214 9.19 -5.81 3.93
N TRP A 215 9.34 -4.51 4.19
CA TRP A 215 8.25 -3.68 4.67
C TRP A 215 8.27 -2.28 4.10
N ARG A 216 7.09 -1.65 4.05
CA ARG A 216 6.93 -0.25 3.65
C ARG A 216 7.34 0.70 4.77
N VAL A 217 8.03 1.78 4.41
CA VAL A 217 8.52 2.83 5.30
C VAL A 217 8.10 4.20 4.80
N PHE A 218 7.78 5.10 5.72
CA PHE A 218 7.25 6.44 5.39
C PHE A 218 8.23 7.57 5.69
N SER A 219 8.98 7.48 6.79
CA SER A 219 10.01 8.47 7.15
C SER A 219 11.16 7.82 7.90
N GLY A 220 12.32 8.44 7.83
CA GLY A 220 13.55 8.03 8.52
C GLY A 220 13.45 8.22 10.03
N GLU A 221 12.43 8.90 10.53
CA GLU A 221 12.19 9.09 11.96
C GLU A 221 11.57 7.84 12.63
N ASP A 222 10.88 6.98 11.87
CA ASP A 222 10.13 5.80 12.37
C ASP A 222 10.07 4.65 11.35
N TRP A 223 11.17 4.39 10.64
CA TRP A 223 11.21 3.38 9.58
C TRP A 223 11.38 1.95 10.08
N LEU A 224 11.64 1.73 11.37
CA LEU A 224 11.72 0.37 11.95
C LEU A 224 10.34 -0.27 12.12
N THR A 225 9.29 0.56 12.15
CA THR A 225 7.91 0.11 12.26
C THR A 225 7.34 -0.02 10.85
N PRO A 226 6.89 -1.21 10.42
CA PRO A 226 6.19 -1.36 9.15
C PRO A 226 5.02 -0.38 9.03
N ASN A 227 5.02 0.41 7.97
CA ASN A 227 3.95 1.34 7.65
C ASN A 227 3.36 0.95 6.31
N TYR A 228 2.19 0.31 6.29
CA TYR A 228 1.56 -0.18 5.05
C TYR A 228 1.21 0.93 4.04
N ASN A 229 1.28 2.22 4.41
CA ASN A 229 1.16 3.34 3.48
C ASN A 229 2.51 3.96 3.08
N GLY A 230 3.63 3.37 3.52
CA GLY A 230 4.95 3.82 3.15
C GLY A 230 5.15 3.76 1.64
N GLU A 231 5.63 4.86 1.08
CA GLU A 231 5.88 5.01 -0.36
C GLU A 231 7.18 4.32 -0.79
N LEU A 232 8.08 4.03 0.16
CA LEU A 232 9.32 3.30 -0.07
C LEU A 232 9.25 1.92 0.58
N VAL A 233 9.68 0.86 -0.11
CA VAL A 233 9.88 -0.45 0.52
C VAL A 233 11.32 -0.62 0.97
N PHE A 234 11.53 -1.04 2.21
CA PHE A 234 12.84 -1.37 2.75
C PHE A 234 13.10 -2.87 2.61
N PHE A 235 14.15 -3.22 1.85
CA PHE A 235 14.65 -4.59 1.73
C PHE A 235 15.90 -4.75 2.62
N PRO A 236 15.79 -5.37 3.80
CA PRO A 236 16.95 -5.66 4.64
C PRO A 236 17.90 -6.65 3.95
N SER A 237 19.18 -6.30 3.86
CA SER A 237 20.21 -7.23 3.39
C SER A 237 20.61 -8.18 4.51
N ASP A 238 20.99 -9.42 4.19
CA ASP A 238 21.88 -10.18 5.06
C ASP A 238 23.34 -9.72 4.86
N ALA A 239 24.25 -10.46 5.44
CA ALA A 239 25.69 -10.25 5.43
C ALA A 239 26.35 -10.09 4.05
N VAL A 240 27.58 -9.56 4.08
CA VAL A 240 28.48 -9.53 2.92
C VAL A 240 29.14 -10.90 2.74
N LEU A 241 28.93 -11.53 1.58
CA LEU A 241 29.32 -12.92 1.30
C LEU A 241 30.78 -13.25 1.60
N TYR A 242 31.72 -12.38 1.18
CA TYR A 242 33.16 -12.63 1.35
C TYR A 242 33.70 -12.33 2.76
N SER A 243 32.84 -11.91 3.68
CA SER A 243 33.17 -11.65 5.08
C SER A 243 32.19 -12.30 6.05
N LEU A 244 31.43 -13.30 5.58
CA LEU A 244 30.38 -13.93 6.36
C LEU A 244 30.95 -14.65 7.60
N THR A 245 32.15 -15.21 7.48
CA THR A 245 32.86 -15.83 8.61
C THR A 245 33.21 -14.81 9.67
N GLU A 246 33.80 -13.68 9.30
CA GLU A 246 34.15 -12.60 10.21
C GLU A 246 32.90 -12.01 10.89
N GLU A 247 31.83 -11.80 10.13
CA GLU A 247 30.56 -11.27 10.65
C GLU A 247 29.95 -12.20 11.70
N ASN A 248 29.95 -13.52 11.45
CA ASN A 248 29.51 -14.53 12.42
C ASN A 248 30.36 -14.57 13.71
N GLU A 249 31.61 -14.11 13.66
CA GLU A 249 32.48 -13.96 14.82
C GLU A 249 32.32 -12.59 15.53
N GLY A 250 31.41 -11.73 15.05
CA GLY A 250 31.20 -10.37 15.54
C GLY A 250 32.38 -9.45 15.19
N GLN A 251 33.12 -9.78 14.14
CA GLN A 251 34.20 -8.94 13.62
C GLN A 251 33.64 -8.14 12.45
N LEU A 252 33.37 -6.86 12.71
CA LEU A 252 33.07 -5.89 11.65
C LEU A 252 34.23 -5.91 10.63
N PRO A 253 33.94 -5.99 9.33
CA PRO A 253 34.98 -5.78 8.33
C PRO A 253 35.43 -4.31 8.43
N GLU A 254 36.56 -4.05 9.09
CA GLU A 254 37.26 -2.76 8.96
C GLU A 254 37.62 -2.57 7.48
N GLY A 255 36.73 -1.93 6.73
CA GLY A 255 36.88 -1.58 5.33
C GLY A 255 37.29 -2.74 4.42
N ALA A 256 36.33 -3.54 3.94
CA ALA A 256 36.50 -4.32 2.71
C ALA A 256 37.76 -5.22 2.64
N LEU A 257 38.26 -5.80 3.74
CA LEU A 257 39.51 -6.60 3.74
C LEU A 257 39.30 -8.13 3.81
N GLY A 258 38.05 -8.60 3.74
CA GLY A 258 37.74 -10.04 3.71
C GLY A 258 38.28 -10.71 2.45
N THR A 259 38.83 -11.91 2.60
CA THR A 259 39.18 -12.78 1.46
C THR A 259 38.14 -13.88 1.41
N PHE A 260 37.53 -14.10 0.25
CA PHE A 260 36.52 -15.14 0.11
C PHE A 260 37.15 -16.54 0.23
N TYR A 261 36.69 -17.32 1.20
CA TYR A 261 37.20 -18.67 1.49
C TYR A 261 36.09 -19.73 1.48
N ASP A 262 36.50 -20.98 1.58
CA ASP A 262 35.59 -22.12 1.71
C ASP A 262 34.64 -22.00 2.91
N ASP A 263 35.13 -21.43 4.02
CA ASP A 263 34.37 -21.24 5.26
C ASP A 263 33.21 -20.25 5.07
N ASP A 264 33.36 -19.23 4.22
CA ASP A 264 32.29 -18.30 3.89
C ASP A 264 31.18 -18.99 3.10
N VAL A 265 31.54 -19.88 2.16
CA VAL A 265 30.57 -20.68 1.42
C VAL A 265 29.84 -21.66 2.35
N ASP A 266 30.55 -22.27 3.30
CA ASP A 266 29.93 -23.18 4.26
C ASP A 266 28.99 -22.42 5.21
N ASN A 267 29.39 -21.24 5.68
CA ASN A 267 28.55 -20.36 6.50
C ASN A 267 27.33 -19.86 5.72
N PHE A 268 27.45 -19.62 4.41
CA PHE A 268 26.33 -19.22 3.57
C PHE A 268 25.25 -20.30 3.57
N PHE A 269 25.62 -21.58 3.40
CA PHE A 269 24.63 -22.65 3.42
C PHE A 269 24.02 -22.88 4.82
N VAL A 270 24.79 -22.69 5.89
CA VAL A 270 24.24 -22.71 7.26
C VAL A 270 23.19 -21.62 7.43
N ARG A 271 23.48 -20.41 6.94
CA ARG A 271 22.58 -19.26 7.02
C ARG A 271 21.35 -19.44 6.13
N LEU A 272 21.52 -20.01 4.94
CA LEU A 272 20.42 -20.34 4.03
C LEU A 272 19.49 -21.38 4.65
N ASP A 273 20.02 -22.44 5.26
CA ASP A 273 19.22 -23.43 5.97
C ASP A 273 18.43 -22.78 7.13
N GLU A 274 19.05 -21.87 7.88
CA GLU A 274 18.39 -21.08 8.94
C GLU A 274 17.25 -20.21 8.36
N GLY A 275 17.49 -19.49 7.26
CA GLY A 275 16.46 -18.70 6.59
C GLY A 275 15.28 -19.54 6.08
N ILE A 276 15.56 -20.73 5.54
CA ILE A 276 14.50 -21.67 5.10
C ILE A 276 13.67 -22.14 6.29
N GLU A 277 14.28 -22.38 7.46
CA GLU A 277 13.55 -22.75 8.68
C GLU A 277 12.66 -21.61 9.22
N LEU A 278 12.99 -20.36 8.89
CA LEU A 278 12.25 -19.15 9.29
C LEU A 278 11.13 -18.77 8.33
N VAL A 279 10.97 -19.46 7.19
CA VAL A 279 9.92 -19.16 6.21
C VAL A 279 8.52 -19.32 6.81
N LYS A 280 7.74 -18.23 6.76
CA LYS A 280 6.35 -18.19 7.23
C LYS A 280 5.37 -18.19 6.06
N ASP A 281 4.20 -18.79 6.26
CA ASP A 281 3.18 -18.97 5.20
C ASP A 281 2.43 -17.67 4.87
N ASP A 282 2.40 -16.75 5.82
CA ASP A 282 1.69 -15.48 5.81
C ASP A 282 2.61 -14.28 5.61
N GLU A 283 3.84 -14.50 5.14
CA GLU A 283 4.85 -13.47 4.86
C GLU A 283 5.43 -13.68 3.45
N TYR A 284 5.88 -12.58 2.83
CA TYR A 284 6.73 -12.62 1.64
C TYR A 284 8.20 -12.75 2.07
N ASN A 285 8.68 -13.99 2.09
CA ASN A 285 9.99 -14.34 2.62
C ASN A 285 11.09 -14.05 1.59
N THR A 286 12.03 -13.21 1.98
CA THR A 286 13.18 -12.79 1.17
C THR A 286 14.48 -12.95 1.95
N MET A 287 15.56 -13.13 1.21
CA MET A 287 16.90 -13.11 1.75
C MET A 287 17.86 -12.77 0.62
N TYR A 288 18.78 -11.86 0.83
CA TYR A 288 19.83 -11.60 -0.16
C TYR A 288 21.12 -11.23 0.52
N PHE A 289 22.22 -11.51 -0.17
CA PHE A 289 23.55 -11.21 0.31
C PHE A 289 24.18 -10.10 -0.52
N ALA A 290 25.11 -9.38 0.09
CA ALA A 290 25.87 -8.34 -0.59
C ALA A 290 27.22 -8.86 -1.10
N TRP A 291 27.65 -8.32 -2.23
CA TRP A 291 28.99 -8.46 -2.79
C TRP A 291 29.49 -7.08 -3.28
N SER A 292 30.79 -6.83 -3.18
CA SER A 292 31.42 -5.59 -3.62
C SER A 292 32.60 -5.90 -4.54
N ILE A 293 32.55 -5.40 -5.79
CA ILE A 293 33.61 -5.60 -6.79
C ILE A 293 34.71 -4.56 -6.58
N GLY A 294 35.34 -4.55 -5.41
CA GLY A 294 36.39 -3.59 -5.05
C GLY A 294 37.70 -3.68 -5.85
N ASP A 295 37.96 -4.82 -6.49
CA ASP A 295 39.07 -5.03 -7.42
C ASP A 295 38.84 -6.29 -8.28
N ALA A 296 39.61 -6.45 -9.36
CA ALA A 296 39.43 -7.59 -10.27
C ALA A 296 39.79 -8.95 -9.63
N ALA A 297 40.69 -8.98 -8.64
CA ALA A 297 41.11 -10.22 -7.99
C ALA A 297 40.03 -10.78 -7.06
N ARG A 298 39.16 -9.92 -6.50
CA ARG A 298 37.97 -10.33 -5.75
C ARG A 298 37.00 -11.15 -6.56
N VAL A 299 36.97 -10.98 -7.87
CA VAL A 299 36.04 -11.73 -8.71
C VAL A 299 36.75 -12.87 -9.44
N LYS A 300 37.88 -12.60 -10.11
CA LYS A 300 38.47 -13.51 -11.09
C LYS A 300 39.22 -14.73 -10.52
N ASN A 301 39.43 -14.81 -9.20
CA ASN A 301 40.25 -15.86 -8.58
C ASN A 301 39.45 -16.88 -7.75
N ASN A 302 38.12 -16.90 -7.89
CA ASN A 302 37.22 -17.64 -7.00
C ASN A 302 36.39 -18.72 -7.70
N ASP A 303 36.78 -19.17 -8.89
CA ASP A 303 36.00 -20.13 -9.70
C ASP A 303 35.60 -21.41 -8.94
N ASP A 304 36.52 -21.98 -8.17
CA ASP A 304 36.26 -23.18 -7.35
C ASP A 304 35.22 -22.90 -6.25
N LEU A 305 35.24 -21.68 -5.67
CA LEU A 305 34.27 -21.24 -4.66
C LEU A 305 32.91 -20.92 -5.28
N TYR A 306 32.87 -20.34 -6.48
CA TYR A 306 31.62 -20.13 -7.22
C TYR A 306 30.97 -21.45 -7.65
N GLU A 307 31.77 -22.45 -8.03
CA GLU A 307 31.26 -23.80 -8.28
C GLU A 307 30.65 -24.42 -7.02
N LYS A 308 31.28 -24.23 -5.85
CA LYS A 308 30.73 -24.69 -4.57
C LYS A 308 29.46 -23.94 -4.19
N LEU A 309 29.46 -22.61 -4.28
CA LEU A 309 28.35 -21.74 -3.91
C LEU A 309 27.17 -21.87 -4.87
N PHE A 310 27.32 -21.44 -6.12
CA PHE A 310 26.23 -21.40 -7.09
C PHE A 310 25.84 -22.80 -7.58
N GLY A 311 26.80 -23.72 -7.67
CA GLY A 311 26.49 -25.13 -7.96
C GLY A 311 25.76 -25.83 -6.81
N GLY A 312 26.06 -25.46 -5.56
CA GLY A 312 25.37 -25.99 -4.38
C GLY A 312 23.93 -25.51 -4.22
N LEU A 313 23.59 -24.32 -4.73
CA LEU A 313 22.22 -23.78 -4.70
C LEU A 313 21.21 -24.61 -5.49
N HIS A 314 21.65 -25.34 -6.52
CA HIS A 314 20.75 -26.06 -7.42
C HIS A 314 19.84 -27.05 -6.69
N GLN A 315 20.33 -27.70 -5.62
CA GLN A 315 19.51 -28.64 -4.85
C GLN A 315 18.33 -27.97 -4.13
N TYR A 316 18.50 -26.72 -3.69
CA TYR A 316 17.46 -25.94 -3.00
C TYR A 316 16.44 -25.38 -3.98
N MET A 317 16.90 -25.00 -5.17
CA MET A 317 16.04 -24.55 -6.26
C MET A 317 15.22 -25.70 -6.86
N GLU A 318 15.85 -26.87 -7.09
CA GLU A 318 15.15 -28.06 -7.60
C GLU A 318 14.16 -28.64 -6.57
N SER A 319 14.40 -28.47 -5.27
CA SER A 319 13.46 -28.88 -4.23
C SER A 319 12.29 -27.92 -4.03
N GLY A 320 12.35 -26.72 -4.62
CA GLY A 320 11.35 -25.66 -4.46
C GLY A 320 11.42 -24.94 -3.11
N GLN A 321 12.49 -25.14 -2.33
CA GLN A 321 12.68 -24.42 -1.06
C GLN A 321 13.15 -22.98 -1.28
N VAL A 322 13.84 -22.75 -2.39
CA VAL A 322 14.43 -21.46 -2.74
C VAL A 322 14.06 -21.10 -4.17
N GLU A 323 13.69 -19.85 -4.39
CA GLU A 323 13.56 -19.26 -5.72
C GLU A 323 14.60 -18.15 -5.87
N TRP A 324 15.39 -18.19 -6.95
CA TRP A 324 16.40 -17.17 -7.20
C TRP A 324 15.80 -15.99 -7.94
N LYS A 325 15.99 -14.77 -7.43
CA LYS A 325 15.46 -13.53 -8.01
C LYS A 325 16.46 -12.39 -7.90
N THR A 326 16.38 -11.45 -8.84
CA THR A 326 16.90 -10.10 -8.64
C THR A 326 16.02 -9.36 -7.62
N ILE A 327 16.58 -8.37 -6.93
CA ILE A 327 15.81 -7.62 -5.93
C ILE A 327 14.62 -6.86 -6.54
N PRO A 328 14.69 -6.26 -7.75
CA PRO A 328 13.49 -5.72 -8.39
C PRO A 328 12.39 -6.76 -8.67
N GLU A 329 12.74 -8.00 -9.06
CA GLU A 329 11.75 -9.08 -9.16
C GLU A 329 11.17 -9.41 -7.79
N MET A 330 11.98 -9.39 -6.73
CA MET A 330 11.45 -9.56 -5.37
C MET A 330 10.53 -8.42 -4.95
N TYR A 331 10.81 -7.19 -5.35
CA TYR A 331 9.94 -6.04 -5.12
C TYR A 331 8.60 -6.21 -5.82
N ASP A 332 8.60 -6.59 -7.10
CA ASP A 332 7.36 -6.81 -7.85
C ASP A 332 6.52 -7.94 -7.25
N ASP A 333 7.16 -9.03 -6.82
CA ASP A 333 6.48 -10.13 -6.14
C ASP A 333 6.02 -9.76 -4.72
N PHE A 334 6.76 -8.89 -4.01
CA PHE A 334 6.33 -8.34 -2.73
C PHE A 334 5.06 -7.50 -2.90
N LEU A 335 5.02 -6.61 -3.90
CA LEU A 335 3.82 -5.83 -4.23
C LEU A 335 2.65 -6.75 -4.57
N TRP A 336 2.90 -7.76 -5.42
CA TRP A 336 1.89 -8.75 -5.76
C TRP A 336 1.39 -9.51 -4.52
N TRP A 337 2.30 -9.90 -3.62
CA TRP A 337 1.95 -10.56 -2.37
C TRP A 337 1.16 -9.62 -1.42
N GLU A 338 1.51 -8.34 -1.31
CA GLU A 338 0.72 -7.38 -0.53
C GLU A 338 -0.69 -7.24 -1.10
N GLU A 339 -0.84 -7.25 -2.42
CA GLU A 339 -2.13 -7.11 -3.09
C GLU A 339 -2.99 -8.38 -3.02
N ASN A 340 -2.38 -9.58 -3.03
CA ASN A 340 -3.08 -10.86 -3.21
C ASN A 340 -3.01 -11.80 -1.99
N GLY A 341 -1.98 -11.67 -1.15
CA GLY A 341 -1.75 -12.46 0.06
C GLY A 341 -2.79 -12.18 1.16
N PHE A 342 -3.27 -10.94 1.26
CA PHE A 342 -4.34 -10.55 2.19
C PHE A 342 -5.71 -11.19 1.88
N TYR A 343 -5.95 -11.63 0.63
CA TYR A 343 -7.21 -12.26 0.21
C TYR A 343 -7.33 -13.74 0.59
N ASN A 344 -6.20 -14.44 0.84
CA ASN A 344 -6.22 -15.88 1.12
C ASN A 344 -6.36 -16.24 2.61
N ILE A 345 -5.97 -15.35 3.53
CA ILE A 345 -6.13 -15.59 4.97
C ILE A 345 -7.61 -15.50 5.40
N THR A 346 -8.41 -14.70 4.70
CA THR A 346 -9.85 -14.50 5.00
C THR A 346 -10.79 -15.47 4.27
N ASN A 347 -10.33 -16.17 3.24
CA ASN A 347 -11.18 -17.03 2.39
C ASN A 347 -11.01 -18.55 2.56
N SER A 348 -10.20 -19.02 3.53
CA SER A 348 -9.99 -20.46 3.76
C SER A 348 -11.23 -21.26 4.22
N GLU A 349 -12.42 -20.63 4.32
CA GLU A 349 -13.70 -21.32 4.57
C GLU A 349 -14.73 -21.27 3.42
N ILE A 350 -14.38 -20.84 2.21
CA ILE A 350 -15.32 -20.85 1.07
C ILE A 350 -14.78 -21.71 -0.07
N GLU A 351 -15.14 -23.00 -0.06
CA GLU A 351 -14.99 -23.90 -1.22
C GLU A 351 -15.78 -23.35 -2.41
N LEU A 352 -15.08 -22.73 -3.37
CA LEU A 352 -15.60 -22.49 -4.71
C LEU A 352 -14.84 -23.34 -5.73
N THR A 353 -15.51 -24.40 -6.17
CA THR A 353 -15.09 -25.25 -7.27
C THR A 353 -15.25 -24.53 -8.61
N SER A 354 -14.18 -24.35 -9.38
CA SER A 354 -14.30 -24.14 -10.83
C SER A 354 -13.11 -24.70 -11.65
N ASN A 355 -13.51 -25.65 -12.49
CA ASN A 355 -12.87 -26.37 -13.59
C ASN A 355 -11.70 -25.75 -14.37
N GLU A 356 -10.75 -26.65 -14.69
CA GLU A 356 -9.72 -26.59 -15.73
C GLU A 356 -10.25 -26.29 -17.15
N ASN A 357 -9.48 -25.47 -17.89
CA ASN A 357 -9.07 -25.53 -19.31
C ASN A 357 -8.50 -24.13 -19.68
N SER A 358 -7.48 -23.89 -20.51
CA SER A 358 -6.42 -24.66 -21.16
C SER A 358 -5.51 -23.63 -21.86
N GLU A 359 -4.19 -23.82 -21.75
CA GLU A 359 -3.08 -23.41 -22.64
C GLU A 359 -3.15 -22.06 -23.40
N GLY A 360 -2.26 -21.12 -23.04
CA GLY A 360 -1.85 -19.97 -23.85
C GLY A 360 -0.59 -19.29 -23.28
N GLU A 361 0.42 -19.04 -24.12
CA GLU A 361 1.70 -18.38 -23.79
C GLU A 361 1.51 -17.03 -23.07
N ILE A 362 2.22 -16.84 -21.96
CA ILE A 362 2.30 -15.58 -21.22
C ILE A 362 3.41 -14.74 -21.83
N THR A 363 3.03 -13.65 -22.49
CA THR A 363 3.90 -12.50 -22.73
C THR A 363 3.41 -11.39 -21.81
N ASN A 364 4.20 -11.02 -20.80
CA ASN A 364 3.88 -9.93 -19.87
C ASN A 364 4.06 -8.58 -20.59
N GLU A 365 2.99 -8.15 -21.24
CA GLU A 365 2.73 -6.75 -21.57
C GLU A 365 1.53 -6.38 -20.70
N TYR A 366 1.76 -5.63 -19.62
CA TYR A 366 0.69 -5.17 -18.72
C TYR A 366 -0.18 -4.16 -19.47
N VAL A 367 -1.19 -4.68 -20.16
CA VAL A 367 -2.34 -3.90 -20.62
C VAL A 367 -3.41 -4.13 -19.57
N TYR A 368 -3.68 -3.12 -18.73
CA TYR A 368 -4.91 -3.07 -17.96
C TYR A 368 -6.07 -2.99 -18.95
N ASP A 369 -6.65 -4.15 -19.26
CA ASP A 369 -7.88 -4.25 -20.04
C ASP A 369 -9.08 -4.09 -19.08
N THR A 370 -9.20 -2.89 -18.50
CA THR A 370 -10.53 -2.41 -18.14
C THR A 370 -11.09 -1.85 -19.44
N ASP A 371 -12.08 -2.53 -20.04
CA ASP A 371 -12.90 -2.03 -21.15
C ASP A 371 -13.71 -0.77 -20.70
N LEU A 372 -13.04 0.27 -20.16
CA LEU A 372 -13.61 1.60 -20.01
C LEU A 372 -13.76 2.12 -21.44
N GLU A 373 -15.00 2.26 -21.93
CA GLU A 373 -15.22 2.73 -23.29
C GLU A 373 -14.57 4.12 -23.46
N GLU A 374 -13.52 4.17 -24.30
CA GLU A 374 -12.78 5.39 -24.64
C GLU A 374 -13.77 6.51 -25.03
N GLY A 375 -13.88 7.54 -24.19
CA GLY A 375 -14.81 8.66 -24.38
C GLY A 375 -15.90 8.87 -23.32
N GLN A 376 -16.10 7.97 -22.35
CA GLN A 376 -17.14 8.10 -21.33
C GLN A 376 -16.58 8.57 -19.98
N ASN A 377 -17.34 9.37 -19.22
CA ASN A 377 -17.03 9.75 -17.84
C ASN A 377 -18.03 9.11 -16.88
N TYR A 378 -17.57 8.74 -15.69
CA TYR A 378 -18.38 8.09 -14.66
C TYR A 378 -18.89 9.14 -13.67
N VAL A 379 -20.18 9.13 -13.35
CA VAL A 379 -20.81 10.14 -12.50
C VAL A 379 -21.45 9.49 -11.28
N MET A 380 -21.01 9.90 -10.11
CA MET A 380 -21.55 9.48 -8.82
C MET A 380 -22.41 10.59 -8.22
N PHE A 381 -23.53 10.22 -7.61
CA PHE A 381 -24.31 11.12 -6.76
C PHE A 381 -24.08 10.73 -5.30
N THR A 382 -23.64 11.68 -4.48
CA THR A 382 -23.40 11.48 -3.05
C THR A 382 -24.30 12.40 -2.22
N LEU A 383 -25.08 11.81 -1.29
CA LEU A 383 -25.81 12.54 -0.25
C LEU A 383 -25.25 12.19 1.14
N ASN A 384 -24.57 13.14 1.79
CA ASN A 384 -24.17 12.98 3.19
C ASN A 384 -25.32 13.37 4.10
N VAL A 385 -25.61 12.53 5.11
CA VAL A 385 -26.72 12.68 6.04
C VAL A 385 -26.21 12.71 7.48
N HIS A 386 -26.47 13.79 8.21
CA HIS A 386 -25.88 14.01 9.52
C HIS A 386 -26.66 14.95 10.46
N ASP A 387 -27.85 15.42 10.08
CA ASP A 387 -28.64 16.35 10.88
C ASP A 387 -29.57 15.65 11.88
N TRP A 388 -29.17 15.66 13.16
CA TRP A 388 -30.01 15.22 14.28
C TRP A 388 -30.91 16.32 14.85
N VAL A 389 -30.79 17.57 14.39
CA VAL A 389 -31.53 18.72 14.93
C VAL A 389 -32.93 18.78 14.33
N PHE A 390 -33.04 18.60 13.01
CA PHE A 390 -34.32 18.52 12.28
C PHE A 390 -34.48 17.18 11.55
N PRO A 391 -34.49 16.05 12.28
CA PRO A 391 -34.43 14.74 11.68
C PRO A 391 -35.67 14.40 10.84
N GLU A 392 -36.85 14.98 11.12
CA GLU A 392 -38.03 14.82 10.25
C GLU A 392 -37.81 15.46 8.87
N LYS A 393 -37.10 16.58 8.79
CA LYS A 393 -36.75 17.23 7.52
C LYS A 393 -35.70 16.44 6.77
N SER A 394 -34.74 15.88 7.49
CA SER A 394 -33.80 14.92 6.93
C SER A 394 -34.51 13.72 6.29
N VAL A 395 -35.50 13.11 6.98
CA VAL A 395 -36.34 12.03 6.43
C VAL A 395 -37.10 12.47 5.17
N GLU A 396 -37.70 13.67 5.16
CA GLU A 396 -38.39 14.22 3.98
C GLU A 396 -37.43 14.36 2.79
N VAL A 397 -36.21 14.85 3.01
CA VAL A 397 -35.19 15.02 1.97
C VAL A 397 -34.76 13.68 1.40
N ILE A 398 -34.40 12.72 2.25
CA ILE A 398 -33.92 11.40 1.80
C ILE A 398 -35.02 10.70 0.98
N ASN A 399 -36.27 10.70 1.44
CA ASN A 399 -37.37 10.11 0.67
C ASN A 399 -37.51 10.74 -0.71
N LYS A 400 -37.38 12.07 -0.81
CA LYS A 400 -37.46 12.77 -2.09
C LYS A 400 -36.24 12.50 -2.98
N THR A 401 -35.05 12.38 -2.42
CA THR A 401 -33.86 11.94 -3.16
C THR A 401 -34.09 10.55 -3.75
N ILE A 402 -34.54 9.59 -2.94
CA ILE A 402 -34.87 8.23 -3.42
C ILE A 402 -35.92 8.30 -4.53
N ASP A 403 -37.01 9.07 -4.36
CA ASP A 403 -38.05 9.22 -5.39
C ASP A 403 -37.48 9.73 -6.73
N ILE A 404 -36.56 10.69 -6.70
CA ILE A 404 -35.90 11.22 -7.91
C ILE A 404 -35.02 10.14 -8.55
N HIS A 405 -34.16 9.48 -7.78
CA HIS A 405 -33.25 8.48 -8.30
C HIS A 405 -33.98 7.24 -8.85
N GLU A 406 -35.06 6.81 -8.20
CA GLU A 406 -35.97 5.77 -8.71
C GLU A 406 -36.71 6.22 -9.97
N GLN A 407 -37.13 7.48 -10.06
CA GLN A 407 -37.82 8.02 -11.24
C GLN A 407 -36.91 8.05 -12.48
N TYR A 408 -35.65 8.42 -12.30
CA TYR A 408 -34.68 8.56 -13.39
C TYR A 408 -33.86 7.29 -13.62
N GLU A 409 -33.94 6.31 -12.73
CA GLU A 409 -33.16 5.07 -12.74
C GLU A 409 -31.66 5.40 -12.77
N ILE A 410 -31.23 6.22 -11.82
CA ILE A 410 -29.85 6.69 -11.65
C ILE A 410 -29.43 6.35 -10.23
N PRO A 411 -28.30 5.66 -10.00
CA PRO A 411 -27.88 5.28 -8.66
C PRO A 411 -27.45 6.49 -7.81
N VAL A 412 -27.51 6.34 -6.48
CA VAL A 412 -27.04 7.33 -5.49
C VAL A 412 -26.46 6.65 -4.26
N ASP A 413 -25.33 7.16 -3.79
CA ASP A 413 -24.78 6.82 -2.48
C ASP A 413 -25.37 7.73 -1.41
N ILE A 414 -25.91 7.15 -0.34
CA ILE A 414 -26.42 7.88 0.83
C ILE A 414 -25.58 7.49 2.05
N TYR A 415 -24.79 8.45 2.56
CA TYR A 415 -23.90 8.23 3.70
C TYR A 415 -24.58 8.62 5.01
N LEU A 416 -24.86 7.62 5.86
CA LEU A 416 -25.49 7.81 7.16
C LEU A 416 -24.47 7.83 8.29
N ASN A 417 -24.74 8.59 9.34
CA ASN A 417 -24.00 8.51 10.60
C ASN A 417 -24.85 7.86 11.71
N ASP A 418 -24.19 7.40 12.77
CA ASP A 418 -24.87 6.75 13.90
C ASP A 418 -26.04 7.59 14.49
N PRO A 419 -25.85 8.88 14.84
CA PRO A 419 -26.94 9.67 15.44
C PRO A 419 -28.21 9.77 14.59
N THR A 420 -28.10 9.90 13.27
CA THR A 420 -29.26 9.98 12.39
C THR A 420 -29.92 8.61 12.19
N LEU A 421 -29.12 7.55 12.05
CA LEU A 421 -29.60 6.18 11.95
C LEU A 421 -30.44 5.79 13.17
N GLN A 422 -29.97 6.11 14.38
CA GLN A 422 -30.68 5.85 15.63
C GLN A 422 -32.09 6.46 15.61
N TYR A 423 -32.20 7.73 15.16
CA TYR A 423 -33.50 8.37 15.04
C TYR A 423 -34.40 7.67 14.01
N TYR A 424 -33.87 7.28 12.85
CA TYR A 424 -34.66 6.65 11.80
C TYR A 424 -35.19 5.27 12.20
N LEU A 425 -34.40 4.48 12.93
CA LEU A 425 -34.84 3.19 13.47
C LEU A 425 -36.10 3.33 14.33
N ASP A 426 -36.11 4.36 15.19
CA ASP A 426 -37.21 4.60 16.12
C ASP A 426 -38.44 5.27 15.47
N ASN A 427 -38.20 6.20 14.53
CA ASN A 427 -39.22 7.16 14.09
C ASN A 427 -39.59 7.07 12.61
N ALA A 428 -38.73 6.47 11.78
CA ALA A 428 -38.92 6.35 10.33
C ALA A 428 -38.58 4.94 9.78
N PRO A 429 -39.16 3.85 10.34
CA PRO A 429 -38.84 2.49 9.88
C PRO A 429 -39.20 2.25 8.41
N GLU A 430 -40.18 2.99 7.87
CA GLU A 430 -40.50 2.94 6.44
C GLU A 430 -39.35 3.46 5.57
N LEU A 431 -38.59 4.48 6.03
CA LEU A 431 -37.40 4.95 5.34
C LEU A 431 -36.28 3.91 5.37
N ILE A 432 -36.05 3.27 6.52
CA ILE A 432 -35.05 2.19 6.65
C ILE A 432 -35.33 1.07 5.64
N GLU A 433 -36.59 0.65 5.52
CA GLU A 433 -36.94 -0.37 4.52
C GLU A 433 -36.76 0.12 3.08
N ARG A 434 -37.00 1.41 2.79
CA ARG A 434 -36.67 1.96 1.46
C ARG A 434 -35.17 1.94 1.17
N LEU A 435 -34.34 2.38 2.12
CA LEU A 435 -32.87 2.38 1.98
C LEU A 435 -32.32 0.96 1.73
N LYS A 436 -32.96 -0.06 2.29
CA LYS A 436 -32.57 -1.47 2.10
C LYS A 436 -33.03 -2.09 0.79
N THR A 437 -34.10 -1.58 0.19
CA THR A 437 -34.81 -2.29 -0.89
C THR A 437 -34.84 -1.54 -2.22
N SER A 438 -34.47 -0.26 -2.24
CA SER A 438 -34.33 0.48 -3.49
C SER A 438 -33.16 -0.05 -4.30
N GLU A 439 -33.37 -0.30 -5.59
CA GLU A 439 -32.33 -0.78 -6.51
C GLU A 439 -31.34 0.32 -6.93
N TYR A 440 -31.63 1.58 -6.57
CA TYR A 440 -30.84 2.76 -6.96
C TYR A 440 -30.16 3.44 -5.78
N VAL A 441 -30.15 2.81 -4.60
CA VAL A 441 -29.57 3.38 -3.39
C VAL A 441 -28.53 2.43 -2.84
N VAL A 442 -27.31 2.94 -2.67
CA VAL A 442 -26.27 2.29 -1.88
C VAL A 442 -26.07 3.08 -0.60
N VAL A 443 -26.01 2.38 0.53
CA VAL A 443 -25.84 3.01 1.84
C VAL A 443 -24.38 2.94 2.26
N GLY A 444 -23.78 4.11 2.43
CA GLY A 444 -22.44 4.29 2.97
C GLY A 444 -22.47 4.73 4.44
N TYR A 445 -21.30 4.72 5.09
CA TYR A 445 -21.14 5.21 6.46
C TYR A 445 -20.24 6.44 6.51
N HIS A 446 -20.49 7.37 7.42
CA HIS A 446 -19.53 8.41 7.80
C HIS A 446 -19.73 8.77 9.27
N TYR A 447 -18.70 9.30 9.89
CA TYR A 447 -18.79 9.82 11.26
C TYR A 447 -18.59 11.33 11.28
N ARG A 448 -19.06 11.95 12.36
CA ARG A 448 -19.05 13.40 12.58
C ARG A 448 -18.73 13.69 14.04
N PRO A 449 -18.41 14.95 14.41
CA PRO A 449 -18.24 15.32 15.80
C PRO A 449 -19.49 14.92 16.63
N PRO A 450 -19.30 14.47 17.87
CA PRO A 450 -18.06 14.56 18.65
C PRO A 450 -17.20 13.28 18.61
N HIS A 451 -17.28 12.47 17.55
CA HIS A 451 -16.43 11.29 17.38
C HIS A 451 -14.93 11.66 17.51
N PRO A 452 -14.14 10.94 18.33
CA PRO A 452 -12.77 11.36 18.69
C PRO A 452 -11.79 11.29 17.51
N ALA A 453 -12.09 10.47 16.50
CA ALA A 453 -11.31 10.42 15.26
C ALA A 453 -11.67 11.52 14.25
N TYR A 454 -12.61 12.42 14.55
CA TYR A 454 -12.88 13.54 13.66
C TYR A 454 -11.70 14.52 13.67
N THR A 455 -11.36 15.10 12.52
CA THR A 455 -10.20 16.01 12.41
C THR A 455 -10.35 17.17 13.41
N GLY A 456 -9.35 17.33 14.28
CA GLY A 456 -9.36 18.33 15.36
C GLY A 456 -10.12 17.91 16.63
N PHE A 457 -10.61 16.66 16.73
CA PHE A 457 -11.37 16.11 17.87
C PHE A 457 -10.61 15.07 18.69
N ASP A 458 -9.28 15.09 18.65
CA ASP A 458 -8.46 14.18 19.46
C ASP A 458 -8.51 14.54 20.97
N THR A 459 -9.68 14.34 21.56
CA THR A 459 -9.99 14.62 22.97
C THR A 459 -9.51 13.51 23.89
N LEU A 460 -9.13 12.35 23.32
CA LEU A 460 -8.62 11.19 24.04
C LEU A 460 -7.10 11.06 24.00
N GLY A 461 -6.42 11.81 23.12
CA GLY A 461 -4.98 11.68 22.90
C GLY A 461 -4.61 10.47 22.03
N LEU A 462 -5.50 10.07 21.11
CA LEU A 462 -5.34 9.01 20.13
C LEU A 462 -4.03 9.10 19.34
N MET A 463 -3.57 10.32 19.02
CA MET A 463 -2.28 10.52 18.34
C MET A 463 -1.09 10.04 19.17
N GLY A 464 -1.19 10.05 20.50
CA GLY A 464 -0.13 9.61 21.41
C GLY A 464 -0.26 8.17 21.90
N MET A 465 -1.31 7.45 21.50
CA MET A 465 -1.51 6.03 21.81
C MET A 465 -0.66 5.16 20.89
N GLY A 466 -0.20 4.01 21.39
CA GLY A 466 0.33 2.94 20.52
C GLY A 466 -0.78 2.32 19.67
N ASP A 467 -0.42 1.55 18.64
CA ASP A 467 -1.39 1.07 17.64
C ASP A 467 -2.47 0.15 18.24
N GLU A 468 -2.08 -0.82 19.07
CA GLU A 468 -3.04 -1.72 19.76
C GLU A 468 -3.98 -0.92 20.68
N GLU A 469 -3.46 -0.01 21.50
CA GLU A 469 -4.27 0.83 22.39
C GLU A 469 -5.22 1.73 21.60
N ARG A 470 -4.75 2.30 20.47
CA ARG A 470 -5.58 3.15 19.60
C ARG A 470 -6.70 2.34 18.95
N TYR A 471 -6.40 1.14 18.46
CA TYR A 471 -7.37 0.22 17.89
C TYR A 471 -8.43 -0.16 18.94
N GLU A 472 -8.01 -0.62 20.12
CA GLU A 472 -8.91 -0.97 21.22
C GLU A 472 -9.76 0.22 21.70
N THR A 473 -9.23 1.44 21.56
CA THR A 473 -9.96 2.67 21.92
C THR A 473 -11.00 3.04 20.87
N LEU A 474 -10.70 2.86 19.58
CA LEU A 474 -11.57 3.28 18.48
C LEU A 474 -12.64 2.25 18.12
N LEU A 475 -12.35 0.95 18.20
CA LEU A 475 -13.31 -0.10 17.85
C LEU A 475 -14.66 0.05 18.59
N PRO A 476 -14.71 0.32 19.92
CA PRO A 476 -15.96 0.53 20.63
C PRO A 476 -16.83 1.69 20.09
N TYR A 477 -16.22 2.71 19.46
CA TYR A 477 -16.99 3.80 18.85
C TYR A 477 -17.72 3.38 17.58
N GLU A 478 -17.24 2.31 16.93
CA GLU A 478 -17.88 1.74 15.74
C GLU A 478 -18.84 0.60 16.06
N GLU A 479 -18.84 0.10 17.30
CA GLU A 479 -19.77 -0.92 17.80
C GLU A 479 -20.91 -0.33 18.65
N HIS A 480 -20.68 0.81 19.29
CA HIS A 480 -21.58 1.39 20.28
C HIS A 480 -22.06 2.79 19.92
N LYS A 481 -23.22 3.16 20.46
CA LYS A 481 -23.85 4.44 20.22
C LYS A 481 -23.01 5.60 20.70
N LEU A 482 -22.78 6.57 19.82
CA LEU A 482 -22.09 7.81 20.13
C LEU A 482 -22.93 8.69 21.06
N ASN A 483 -22.34 9.12 22.16
CA ASN A 483 -22.93 10.08 23.07
C ASN A 483 -22.57 11.51 22.66
N LEU A 484 -23.53 12.19 22.02
CA LEU A 484 -23.37 13.57 21.55
C LEU A 484 -23.08 14.59 22.67
N GLU A 485 -23.49 14.33 23.91
CA GLU A 485 -23.20 15.23 25.03
C GLU A 485 -21.77 15.06 25.53
N THR A 486 -21.15 13.89 25.40
CA THR A 486 -19.84 13.63 26.03
C THR A 486 -18.69 13.44 25.06
N GLY A 487 -18.95 13.03 23.81
CA GLY A 487 -17.91 12.52 22.90
C GLY A 487 -17.48 11.08 23.21
N GLY A 488 -18.09 10.42 24.19
CA GLY A 488 -17.91 9.00 24.48
C GLY A 488 -18.88 8.11 23.72
N TYR A 489 -18.84 6.81 23.97
CA TYR A 489 -19.87 5.86 23.54
C TYR A 489 -20.71 5.36 24.73
N ILE A 490 -21.85 4.72 24.45
CA ILE A 490 -22.74 4.09 25.43
C ILE A 490 -22.63 2.57 25.28
N GLU A 491 -21.85 1.92 26.14
CA GLU A 491 -21.45 0.49 26.06
C GLU A 491 -22.64 -0.49 25.91
N ASP A 492 -23.80 -0.19 26.49
CA ASP A 492 -25.00 -1.06 26.44
C ASP A 492 -25.95 -0.74 25.26
N GLU A 493 -25.60 0.18 24.36
CA GLU A 493 -26.42 0.56 23.20
C GLU A 493 -25.62 0.38 21.90
N ASP A 494 -26.14 -0.44 20.98
CA ASP A 494 -25.53 -0.67 19.66
C ASP A 494 -25.47 0.65 18.86
N GLY A 495 -24.38 0.86 18.11
CA GLY A 495 -24.20 2.05 17.29
C GLY A 495 -23.08 1.91 16.26
N GLY A 496 -22.59 3.05 15.79
CA GLY A 496 -21.48 3.12 14.85
C GLY A 496 -21.72 2.44 13.50
N TYR A 497 -20.62 2.06 12.83
CA TYR A 497 -20.65 1.27 11.59
C TYR A 497 -21.38 -0.08 11.79
N GLN A 498 -21.19 -0.73 12.93
CA GLN A 498 -21.75 -2.06 13.21
C GLN A 498 -23.28 -2.04 13.18
N LEU A 499 -23.92 -1.05 13.82
CA LEU A 499 -25.38 -0.90 13.78
C LEU A 499 -25.90 -0.72 12.36
N LEU A 500 -25.20 0.06 11.52
CA LEU A 500 -25.62 0.27 10.14
C LEU A 500 -25.52 -1.03 9.33
N LYS A 501 -24.43 -1.77 9.47
CA LYS A 501 -24.23 -3.09 8.86
C LYS A 501 -25.35 -4.06 9.25
N ASP A 502 -25.66 -4.15 10.53
CA ASP A 502 -26.71 -5.05 11.03
C ASP A 502 -28.09 -4.63 10.56
N THR A 503 -28.35 -3.33 10.46
CA THR A 503 -29.63 -2.80 10.00
C THR A 503 -29.84 -3.05 8.50
N MET A 504 -28.81 -2.82 7.68
CA MET A 504 -28.87 -2.99 6.24
C MET A 504 -28.85 -4.47 5.84
N GLY A 505 -28.19 -5.32 6.64
CA GLY A 505 -27.98 -6.74 6.33
C GLY A 505 -26.79 -6.97 5.39
N TYR A 506 -26.02 -5.93 5.10
CA TYR A 506 -24.76 -5.95 4.36
C TYR A 506 -23.82 -4.88 4.96
N ALA A 507 -22.52 -5.08 4.83
CA ALA A 507 -21.53 -4.10 5.28
C ALA A 507 -21.57 -2.87 4.36
N PRO A 508 -21.73 -1.63 4.89
CA PRO A 508 -21.64 -0.42 4.08
C PRO A 508 -20.38 -0.44 3.20
N VAL A 509 -20.59 -0.33 1.88
CA VAL A 509 -19.53 -0.55 0.89
C VAL A 509 -18.41 0.48 1.03
N ALA A 510 -18.80 1.75 1.21
CA ALA A 510 -17.90 2.87 1.35
C ALA A 510 -18.04 3.58 2.69
N VAL A 511 -16.91 4.05 3.23
CA VAL A 511 -16.85 4.81 4.48
C VAL A 511 -16.13 6.14 4.32
N GLY A 512 -16.76 7.22 4.79
CA GLY A 512 -16.12 8.54 4.89
C GLY A 512 -15.19 8.61 6.10
N ASN A 513 -13.89 8.43 5.87
CA ASN A 513 -12.86 8.54 6.90
C ASN A 513 -11.92 9.74 6.61
N LEU A 514 -12.15 10.81 7.37
CA LEU A 514 -11.46 12.10 7.27
C LEU A 514 -10.20 12.17 8.15
N ALA A 515 -9.96 11.17 9.00
CA ALA A 515 -8.76 11.15 9.81
C ALA A 515 -7.53 10.87 8.94
N GLY A 516 -6.45 11.60 9.19
CA GLY A 516 -5.13 11.32 8.62
C GLY A 516 -4.21 10.63 9.63
N GLY A 517 -3.02 10.27 9.18
CA GLY A 517 -1.96 9.72 10.03
C GLY A 517 -2.37 8.42 10.75
N PRO A 518 -1.84 8.18 11.96
CA PRO A 518 -2.10 6.95 12.70
C PRO A 518 -3.59 6.72 13.05
N ILE A 519 -4.35 7.79 13.32
CA ILE A 519 -5.80 7.68 13.58
C ILE A 519 -6.55 7.20 12.35
N GLY A 520 -6.26 7.80 11.19
CA GLY A 520 -6.87 7.40 9.92
C GLY A 520 -6.58 5.95 9.58
N SER A 521 -5.33 5.53 9.77
CA SER A 521 -4.87 4.17 9.51
C SER A 521 -5.57 3.13 10.37
N THR A 522 -5.68 3.37 11.67
CA THR A 522 -6.41 2.49 12.58
C THR A 522 -7.90 2.40 12.24
N LEU A 523 -8.54 3.51 11.83
CA LEU A 523 -9.94 3.45 11.41
C LEU A 523 -10.14 2.71 10.09
N ASP A 524 -9.26 2.89 9.11
CA ASP A 524 -9.34 2.15 7.85
C ASP A 524 -9.23 0.64 8.10
N GLN A 525 -8.31 0.23 8.99
CA GLN A 525 -8.22 -1.16 9.43
C GLN A 525 -9.52 -1.66 10.06
N ILE A 526 -10.08 -0.93 11.03
CA ILE A 526 -11.35 -1.29 11.69
C ILE A 526 -12.45 -1.46 10.64
N TYR A 527 -12.63 -0.48 9.74
CA TYR A 527 -13.69 -0.55 8.74
C TYR A 527 -13.49 -1.70 7.74
N PHE A 528 -12.24 -1.97 7.33
CA PHE A 528 -11.91 -3.10 6.47
C PHE A 528 -12.28 -4.44 7.12
N GLU A 529 -11.88 -4.65 8.39
CA GLU A 529 -12.22 -5.85 9.16
C GLU A 529 -13.74 -5.98 9.37
N MET A 530 -14.45 -4.85 9.46
CA MET A 530 -15.91 -4.81 9.52
C MET A 530 -16.58 -5.03 8.15
N GLY A 531 -15.83 -5.06 7.05
CA GLY A 531 -16.29 -5.41 5.71
C GLY A 531 -16.50 -4.23 4.75
N ALA A 532 -16.03 -3.03 5.09
CA ALA A 532 -15.95 -1.94 4.14
C ALA A 532 -14.95 -2.29 3.03
N GLN A 533 -15.27 -1.89 1.80
CA GLN A 533 -14.43 -2.15 0.63
C GLN A 533 -13.80 -0.87 0.07
N LEU A 534 -14.43 0.28 0.35
CA LEU A 534 -13.98 1.59 -0.09
C LEU A 534 -13.86 2.56 1.08
N VAL A 535 -12.85 3.43 1.03
CA VAL A 535 -12.72 4.62 1.88
C VAL A 535 -12.85 5.88 1.04
N VAL A 536 -13.49 6.91 1.59
CA VAL A 536 -13.67 8.21 0.94
C VAL A 536 -12.77 9.24 1.63
N VAL A 537 -11.87 9.83 0.85
CA VAL A 537 -10.96 10.92 1.26
C VAL A 537 -11.42 12.25 0.65
N HIS A 538 -10.90 13.38 1.15
CA HIS A 538 -11.46 14.71 0.86
C HIS A 538 -10.50 15.72 0.21
N TYR A 539 -9.27 15.32 -0.11
CA TYR A 539 -8.23 16.27 -0.52
C TYR A 539 -7.34 15.82 -1.68
N ASP A 540 -7.57 14.62 -2.20
CA ASP A 540 -6.70 14.02 -3.20
C ASP A 540 -7.49 13.71 -4.46
N PHE A 541 -6.85 13.99 -5.61
CA PHE A 541 -7.22 13.38 -6.87
C PHE A 541 -7.05 11.86 -6.69
N THR A 542 -8.12 11.11 -6.87
CA THR A 542 -8.11 9.65 -6.66
C THR A 542 -8.60 8.92 -7.89
N GLU A 543 -7.88 7.86 -8.26
CA GLU A 543 -8.12 7.03 -9.42
C GLU A 543 -8.72 5.67 -9.05
N LEU A 544 -9.27 4.99 -10.06
CA LEU A 544 -9.77 3.64 -9.87
C LEU A 544 -8.57 2.73 -9.61
N GLY A 545 -8.56 2.05 -8.47
CA GLY A 545 -7.49 1.15 -8.07
C GLY A 545 -6.62 1.70 -6.93
N ASP A 546 -6.70 3.01 -6.66
CA ASP A 546 -6.01 3.61 -5.51
C ASP A 546 -6.38 2.89 -4.22
N LYS A 547 -5.39 2.74 -3.32
CA LYS A 547 -5.58 2.14 -2.00
C LYS A 547 -5.01 3.05 -0.91
N ARG A 548 -5.66 3.04 0.25
CA ARG A 548 -5.20 3.65 1.50
C ARG A 548 -5.35 2.61 2.60
N ASN A 549 -4.26 2.28 3.28
CA ASN A 549 -4.24 1.23 4.31
C ASN A 549 -4.75 -0.13 3.82
N GLY A 550 -4.44 -0.51 2.58
CA GLY A 550 -4.92 -1.76 1.98
C GLY A 550 -6.40 -1.77 1.58
N VAL A 551 -7.15 -0.70 1.86
CA VAL A 551 -8.55 -0.51 1.45
C VAL A 551 -8.59 0.34 0.20
N TYR A 552 -9.43 -0.01 -0.78
CA TYR A 552 -9.56 0.82 -1.97
C TYR A 552 -10.08 2.21 -1.62
N VAL A 553 -9.55 3.23 -2.28
CA VAL A 553 -10.06 4.59 -2.20
C VAL A 553 -11.11 4.75 -3.28
N ARG A 554 -12.25 5.34 -2.93
CA ARG A 554 -13.29 5.62 -3.92
C ARG A 554 -12.78 6.68 -4.91
N PRO A 555 -12.76 6.39 -6.22
CA PRO A 555 -12.20 7.31 -7.21
C PRO A 555 -13.01 8.62 -7.29
N GLU A 556 -12.31 9.73 -7.39
CA GLU A 556 -12.86 11.07 -7.50
C GLU A 556 -11.79 12.01 -8.08
N GLN A 557 -11.83 12.20 -9.40
CA GLN A 557 -11.01 13.20 -10.07
C GLN A 557 -11.72 14.57 -10.10
N VAL A 558 -13.05 14.59 -10.20
CA VAL A 558 -13.83 15.84 -10.27
C VAL A 558 -14.88 15.87 -9.16
N ALA A 559 -14.77 16.82 -8.23
CA ALA A 559 -15.72 17.01 -7.15
C ALA A 559 -16.59 18.26 -7.36
N ILE A 560 -17.89 18.08 -7.65
CA ILE A 560 -18.84 19.18 -7.82
C ILE A 560 -19.78 19.20 -6.62
N LYS A 561 -19.68 20.25 -5.80
CA LYS A 561 -20.55 20.46 -4.64
C LYS A 561 -21.77 21.27 -5.03
N LEU A 562 -22.88 20.60 -5.32
CA LEU A 562 -24.11 21.24 -5.80
C LEU A 562 -24.70 22.27 -4.81
N TYR A 563 -24.40 22.16 -3.52
CA TYR A 563 -24.82 23.13 -2.51
C TYR A 563 -24.03 24.44 -2.52
N GLU A 564 -22.80 24.46 -3.04
CA GLU A 564 -21.98 25.68 -3.16
C GLU A 564 -22.50 26.58 -4.31
N ALA A 565 -23.36 26.03 -5.17
CA ALA A 565 -24.00 26.73 -6.29
C ALA A 565 -24.76 27.99 -5.89
N ASN A 566 -25.36 27.97 -4.69
CA ASN A 566 -26.24 29.02 -4.19
C ASN A 566 -25.70 29.73 -2.92
N LEU A 567 -24.45 29.45 -2.51
CA LEU A 567 -23.79 30.08 -1.36
C LEU A 567 -22.82 31.21 -1.77
N GLY A 568 -22.83 31.61 -3.04
CA GLY A 568 -22.03 32.72 -3.57
C GLY A 568 -20.66 32.33 -4.15
N TYR A 569 -20.38 31.02 -4.31
CA TYR A 569 -19.18 30.52 -4.98
C TYR A 569 -19.42 30.12 -6.43
N MET A 570 -20.66 29.82 -6.83
CA MET A 570 -21.03 29.67 -8.24
C MET A 570 -22.02 30.77 -8.64
N HIS A 571 -21.96 31.17 -9.91
CA HIS A 571 -22.73 32.29 -10.41
C HIS A 571 -24.22 31.93 -10.42
N ASP A 572 -25.10 32.82 -9.92
CA ASP A 572 -26.57 32.69 -9.81
C ASP A 572 -27.33 32.27 -11.11
N ASP A 573 -26.61 32.02 -12.22
CA ASP A 573 -27.12 31.74 -13.55
C ASP A 573 -26.57 30.43 -14.19
N GLN A 574 -25.73 29.64 -13.51
CA GLN A 574 -25.18 28.40 -14.09
C GLN A 574 -26.21 27.24 -14.01
N SER A 575 -26.46 26.58 -15.14
CA SER A 575 -27.26 25.35 -15.19
C SER A 575 -26.44 24.15 -14.69
N PRO A 576 -27.08 23.05 -14.24
CA PRO A 576 -26.36 21.81 -13.91
C PRO A 576 -25.47 21.28 -15.03
N GLU A 577 -25.92 21.40 -16.28
CA GLU A 577 -25.12 21.12 -17.47
C GLU A 577 -23.81 21.92 -17.46
N GLN A 578 -23.89 23.23 -17.24
CA GLN A 578 -22.71 24.08 -17.24
C GLN A 578 -21.75 23.70 -16.11
N LEU A 579 -22.26 23.33 -14.94
CA LEU A 579 -21.44 22.89 -13.81
C LEU A 579 -20.65 21.61 -14.12
N ILE A 580 -21.31 20.62 -14.71
CA ILE A 580 -20.67 19.36 -15.10
C ILE A 580 -19.68 19.58 -16.23
N VAL A 581 -20.05 20.36 -17.25
CA VAL A 581 -19.18 20.65 -18.40
C VAL A 581 -17.96 21.47 -17.97
N ASP A 582 -18.12 22.49 -17.13
CA ASP A 582 -17.00 23.30 -16.63
C ASP A 582 -16.06 22.44 -15.78
N GLY A 583 -16.62 21.60 -14.88
CA GLY A 583 -15.85 20.67 -14.06
C GLY A 583 -15.05 19.66 -14.91
N LEU A 584 -15.63 19.13 -15.98
CA LEU A 584 -14.92 18.24 -16.91
C LEU A 584 -13.87 18.99 -17.74
N ALA A 585 -14.16 20.21 -18.19
CA ALA A 585 -13.27 20.99 -19.05
C ALA A 585 -11.97 21.38 -18.33
N GLU A 586 -12.07 21.80 -17.06
CA GLU A 586 -10.91 22.14 -16.23
C GLU A 586 -9.89 20.98 -16.18
N TYR A 587 -10.37 19.75 -16.02
CA TYR A 587 -9.51 18.57 -15.92
C TYR A 587 -9.06 18.02 -17.28
N ASN A 588 -9.91 18.10 -18.31
CA ASN A 588 -9.53 17.67 -19.66
C ASN A 588 -8.40 18.52 -20.24
N GLU A 589 -8.31 19.81 -19.90
CA GLU A 589 -7.21 20.68 -20.31
C GLU A 589 -5.89 20.32 -19.64
N GLU A 590 -5.93 19.82 -18.40
CA GLU A 590 -4.75 19.49 -17.59
C GLU A 590 -4.23 18.07 -17.85
N TYR A 591 -5.11 17.09 -18.00
CA TYR A 591 -4.74 15.66 -18.05
C TYR A 591 -5.06 14.96 -19.39
N GLY A 592 -5.80 15.61 -20.30
CA GLY A 592 -6.08 15.07 -21.64
C GLY A 592 -6.94 13.79 -21.68
N ASN A 593 -7.59 13.41 -20.57
CA ASN A 593 -8.20 12.10 -20.38
C ASN A 593 -9.71 12.06 -20.67
N THR A 594 -10.18 10.88 -21.09
CA THR A 594 -11.58 10.44 -20.99
C THR A 594 -11.61 9.31 -19.97
N GLY A 595 -12.70 9.12 -19.21
CA GLY A 595 -12.75 8.13 -18.13
C GLY A 595 -12.72 8.73 -16.72
N LEU A 596 -13.06 10.01 -16.56
CA LEU A 596 -13.03 10.68 -15.26
C LEU A 596 -14.18 10.20 -14.36
N PHE A 597 -13.91 10.03 -13.06
CA PHE A 597 -14.93 9.89 -12.03
C PHE A 597 -15.29 11.28 -11.47
N VAL A 598 -16.53 11.68 -11.76
CA VAL A 598 -17.15 12.93 -11.34
C VAL A 598 -18.10 12.63 -10.19
N ASN A 599 -17.90 13.26 -9.05
CA ASN A 599 -18.81 13.13 -7.93
C ASN A 599 -19.61 14.41 -7.68
N LEU A 600 -20.94 14.29 -7.76
CA LEU A 600 -21.91 15.32 -7.47
C LEU A 600 -22.34 15.22 -6.00
N LYS A 601 -21.83 16.13 -5.15
CA LYS A 601 -22.00 16.09 -3.70
C LYS A 601 -23.12 17.01 -3.21
N MET A 602 -23.93 16.49 -2.29
CA MET A 602 -24.96 17.21 -1.56
C MET A 602 -24.95 16.85 -0.07
N HIS A 603 -25.31 17.79 0.81
CA HIS A 603 -25.70 17.49 2.18
C HIS A 603 -27.21 17.69 2.32
N GLU A 604 -27.87 16.80 3.03
CA GLU A 604 -29.32 16.81 3.19
C GLU A 604 -29.82 18.10 3.88
N ASN A 605 -29.09 18.61 4.86
CA ASN A 605 -29.45 19.81 5.58
C ASN A 605 -29.35 21.09 4.72
N ASN A 606 -28.58 21.08 3.63
CA ASN A 606 -28.48 22.22 2.73
C ASN A 606 -29.82 22.55 2.03
N TYR A 607 -30.76 21.60 1.94
CA TYR A 607 -32.08 21.87 1.40
C TYR A 607 -32.95 22.75 2.32
N TYR A 608 -32.74 22.72 3.63
CA TYR A 608 -33.71 23.28 4.58
C TYR A 608 -33.10 24.07 5.75
N THR A 609 -31.79 24.07 5.99
CA THR A 609 -31.16 24.86 7.07
C THR A 609 -30.05 25.81 6.58
N GLU A 610 -29.92 26.95 7.25
CA GLU A 610 -28.74 27.80 7.24
C GLU A 610 -27.89 27.50 8.48
N GLY A 611 -26.66 27.01 8.27
CA GLY A 611 -25.80 26.50 9.34
C GLY A 611 -25.67 24.97 9.34
N THR A 612 -24.97 24.42 10.34
CA THR A 612 -24.76 22.98 10.50
C THR A 612 -25.05 22.57 11.94
N SER A 613 -25.51 21.33 12.12
CA SER A 613 -25.93 20.76 13.41
C SER A 613 -24.81 20.69 14.45
N PHE A 614 -23.55 20.76 14.03
CA PHE A 614 -22.37 20.54 14.86
C PHE A 614 -21.68 21.82 15.33
N TRP A 615 -21.57 22.80 14.44
CA TRP A 615 -20.72 23.96 14.66
C TRP A 615 -20.97 24.67 16.01
N PRO A 616 -22.21 25.04 16.37
CA PRO A 616 -22.47 25.78 17.61
C PRO A 616 -22.40 24.90 18.88
N VAL A 617 -22.37 23.58 18.73
CA VAL A 617 -22.37 22.63 19.85
C VAL A 617 -20.95 22.31 20.29
N TYR A 618 -20.02 22.17 19.33
CA TYR A 618 -18.70 21.63 19.63
C TYR A 618 -17.53 22.60 19.45
N TRP A 619 -17.73 23.79 18.88
CA TRP A 619 -16.64 24.76 18.69
C TRP A 619 -16.93 26.11 19.33
N ILE A 620 -15.87 26.78 19.75
CA ILE A 620 -15.93 28.15 20.30
C ILE A 620 -16.05 29.18 19.17
N ASP A 621 -15.40 28.91 18.04
CA ASP A 621 -15.20 29.84 16.95
C ASP A 621 -15.67 29.29 15.60
N ASN A 622 -15.90 30.21 14.64
CA ASN A 622 -16.33 29.88 13.28
C ASN A 622 -15.30 29.10 12.46
N ASP A 623 -14.01 29.26 12.78
CA ASP A 623 -12.89 28.64 12.08
C ASP A 623 -12.63 27.21 12.56
N LYS A 624 -13.45 26.72 13.51
CA LYS A 624 -13.36 25.39 14.11
C LYS A 624 -11.99 25.11 14.76
N SER A 625 -11.33 26.17 15.23
CA SER A 625 -9.95 26.08 15.73
C SER A 625 -9.86 25.61 17.18
N GLU A 626 -10.89 25.86 17.99
CA GLU A 626 -10.94 25.47 19.40
C GLU A 626 -12.23 24.70 19.73
N VAL A 627 -12.05 23.45 20.18
CA VAL A 627 -13.15 22.55 20.57
C VAL A 627 -13.61 22.86 21.99
N LEU A 628 -14.93 22.87 22.21
CA LEU A 628 -15.53 23.01 23.53
C LEU A 628 -15.20 21.80 24.42
N SER A 629 -15.24 21.99 25.74
CA SER A 629 -15.11 20.86 26.67
C SER A 629 -16.47 20.20 26.90
N SER A 630 -16.49 18.88 26.97
CA SER A 630 -17.70 18.14 27.36
C SER A 630 -18.02 18.36 28.86
N PRO A 631 -19.31 18.28 29.28
CA PRO A 631 -20.47 17.95 28.45
C PRO A 631 -20.91 19.10 27.53
N TYR A 632 -21.18 18.76 26.27
CA TYR A 632 -21.66 19.66 25.23
C TYR A 632 -23.14 20.00 25.41
N ASP A 633 -23.52 21.23 25.10
CA ASP A 633 -24.93 21.62 25.05
C ASP A 633 -25.50 21.29 23.66
N ILE A 634 -26.01 20.07 23.51
CA ILE A 634 -26.60 19.59 22.25
C ILE A 634 -27.81 20.44 21.80
N ASN A 635 -28.37 21.28 22.68
CA ASN A 635 -29.46 22.18 22.31
C ASN A 635 -29.00 23.50 21.71
N ALA A 636 -27.69 23.83 21.76
CA ALA A 636 -27.15 25.08 21.24
C ALA A 636 -27.46 25.30 19.75
N SER A 637 -27.56 24.21 18.98
CA SER A 637 -27.94 24.25 17.57
C SER A 637 -29.35 24.77 17.31
N TYR A 638 -30.32 24.48 18.19
CA TYR A 638 -31.71 24.93 17.99
C TYR A 638 -31.88 26.45 18.08
N ASP A 639 -30.96 27.14 18.75
CA ASP A 639 -31.03 28.59 18.93
C ASP A 639 -30.39 29.37 17.77
N ILE A 640 -29.61 28.69 16.91
CA ILE A 640 -28.74 29.34 15.91
C ILE A 640 -29.04 28.89 14.48
N ILE A 641 -29.56 27.67 14.29
CA ILE A 641 -29.87 27.15 12.96
C ILE A 641 -31.24 27.64 12.51
N ASP A 642 -31.25 28.40 11.42
CA ASP A 642 -32.46 28.91 10.80
C ASP A 642 -32.95 27.99 9.68
N LEU A 643 -34.28 27.85 9.56
CA LEU A 643 -34.87 27.15 8.41
C LEU A 643 -34.87 28.05 7.17
N ARG A 644 -34.48 27.47 6.04
CA ARG A 644 -34.49 28.15 4.75
C ARG A 644 -35.92 28.36 4.23
N PRO A 645 -36.18 29.43 3.46
CA PRO A 645 -37.48 29.65 2.84
C PRO A 645 -37.83 28.54 1.83
N GLU A 646 -39.12 28.20 1.72
CA GLU A 646 -39.61 27.19 0.76
C GLU A 646 -39.15 27.44 -0.68
N ALA A 647 -39.02 28.71 -1.09
CA ALA A 647 -38.53 29.07 -2.43
C ALA A 647 -37.08 28.64 -2.66
N TYR A 648 -36.23 28.69 -1.64
CA TYR A 648 -34.84 28.21 -1.72
C TYR A 648 -34.80 26.68 -1.79
N THR A 649 -35.58 26.01 -0.93
CA THR A 649 -35.68 24.55 -0.96
C THR A 649 -36.17 24.06 -2.33
N ALA A 650 -37.15 24.76 -2.92
CA ALA A 650 -37.65 24.46 -4.26
C ALA A 650 -36.58 24.64 -5.34
N SER A 651 -35.77 25.71 -5.29
CA SER A 651 -34.69 25.93 -6.27
C SER A 651 -33.58 24.90 -6.12
N MET A 652 -33.23 24.47 -4.90
CA MET A 652 -32.26 23.40 -4.68
C MET A 652 -32.74 22.06 -5.25
N TRP A 653 -34.03 21.75 -5.07
CA TRP A 653 -34.61 20.55 -5.68
C TRP A 653 -34.63 20.61 -7.19
N GLN A 654 -34.96 21.77 -7.75
CA GLN A 654 -34.91 21.97 -9.19
C GLN A 654 -33.49 21.75 -9.73
N LEU A 655 -32.47 22.36 -9.09
CA LEU A 655 -31.07 22.17 -9.46
C LEU A 655 -30.65 20.70 -9.41
N TYR A 656 -30.98 20.00 -8.32
CA TYR A 656 -30.63 18.59 -8.12
C TYR A 656 -31.30 17.68 -9.15
N GLU A 657 -32.61 17.82 -9.35
CA GLU A 657 -33.37 17.01 -10.31
C GLU A 657 -32.94 17.28 -11.75
N GLU A 658 -32.63 18.53 -12.10
CA GLU A 658 -32.05 18.88 -13.40
C GLU A 658 -30.66 18.25 -13.60
N ALA A 659 -29.83 18.13 -12.56
CA ALA A 659 -28.54 17.43 -12.63
C ALA A 659 -28.71 15.93 -12.88
N VAL A 660 -29.60 15.26 -12.13
CA VAL A 660 -29.92 13.84 -12.33
C VAL A 660 -30.47 13.59 -13.74
N SER A 661 -31.40 14.44 -14.20
CA SER A 661 -31.96 14.36 -15.55
C SER A 661 -30.90 14.57 -16.62
N TYR A 662 -29.97 15.51 -16.42
CA TYR A 662 -28.90 15.78 -17.38
C TYR A 662 -27.97 14.58 -17.54
N VAL A 663 -27.52 13.97 -16.44
CA VAL A 663 -26.69 12.75 -16.49
C VAL A 663 -27.45 11.62 -17.20
N LYS A 664 -28.74 11.42 -16.91
CA LYS A 664 -29.56 10.41 -17.58
C LYS A 664 -29.67 10.60 -19.10
N ASP A 665 -29.77 11.86 -19.54
CA ASP A 665 -29.99 12.21 -20.94
C ASP A 665 -28.68 12.29 -21.77
N ASN A 666 -27.51 12.21 -21.14
CA ASN A 666 -26.21 12.34 -21.80
C ASN A 666 -25.45 11.01 -21.82
N SER A 667 -25.26 10.43 -23.01
CA SER A 667 -24.61 9.12 -23.18
C SER A 667 -23.13 9.09 -22.82
N ASP A 668 -22.49 10.26 -22.77
CA ASP A 668 -21.07 10.39 -22.45
C ASP A 668 -20.83 10.42 -20.92
N LEU A 669 -21.91 10.34 -20.14
CA LEU A 669 -21.92 10.29 -18.68
C LEU A 669 -22.59 9.00 -18.21
N ILE A 670 -21.82 8.09 -17.61
CA ILE A 670 -22.33 6.86 -17.03
C ILE A 670 -22.56 7.07 -15.55
N ALA A 671 -23.80 6.99 -15.09
CA ALA A 671 -24.05 7.04 -13.65
C ALA A 671 -23.63 5.72 -12.98
N VAL A 672 -22.88 5.82 -11.89
CA VAL A 672 -22.39 4.69 -11.10
C VAL A 672 -22.52 4.96 -9.60
N ASP A 673 -22.66 3.91 -8.80
CA ASP A 673 -22.49 3.96 -7.35
C ASP A 673 -21.25 3.21 -6.87
N THR A 674 -21.02 3.23 -5.56
CA THR A 674 -19.90 2.51 -4.92
C THR A 674 -19.91 1.01 -5.13
N SER A 675 -21.06 0.37 -5.39
CA SER A 675 -21.10 -1.06 -5.72
C SER A 675 -20.60 -1.32 -7.14
N ASP A 676 -20.96 -0.45 -8.09
CA ASP A 676 -20.40 -0.49 -9.44
C ASP A 676 -18.89 -0.30 -9.44
N ILE A 677 -18.37 0.64 -8.63
CA ILE A 677 -16.91 0.83 -8.47
C ILE A 677 -16.24 -0.45 -7.98
N VAL A 678 -16.79 -1.09 -6.95
CA VAL A 678 -16.27 -2.37 -6.44
C VAL A 678 -16.27 -3.45 -7.52
N GLU A 679 -17.27 -3.48 -8.40
CA GLU A 679 -17.30 -4.43 -9.51
C GLU A 679 -16.26 -4.11 -10.57
N MET A 680 -15.98 -2.83 -10.84
CA MET A 680 -14.91 -2.41 -11.76
C MET A 680 -13.51 -2.76 -11.25
N LEU A 681 -13.34 -2.94 -9.94
CA LEU A 681 -12.09 -3.33 -9.30
C LEU A 681 -11.83 -4.84 -9.34
N LYS A 682 -12.80 -5.66 -9.77
CA LYS A 682 -12.70 -7.12 -9.93
C LYS A 682 -12.43 -7.50 -11.37
#